data_AF-A0AA39RQ55-F1
#
_entry.id   AF-A0AA39RQ55-F1
#
_cell.length_a   1.000
_cell.length_b   1.000
_cell.length_c   1.000
_cell.angle_alpha   90.00
_cell.angle_beta   90.00
_cell.angle_gamma   90.00
#
_symmetry.space_group_name_H-M   'P 1'
#
loop_
_entity.id
_entity.type
_entity.pdbx_description
1 polymer ?
#
loop_
_entity_poly.entity_id
_entity_poly.type
_entity_poly.pdbx_seq_one_letter_code
_entity_poly.pdbx_strand_id
1 'polypeptide(L)'
;MDGSGSQSKPDNKEGLFFTPNNMCSTGVNSVQFSSWEGSGNQDVDINQIKNMKFDSVDDARSFYLGYARGNGFGIRATNLDHDREGRVVRRKWVCDKQGSRREEYLTNKDRKRKPRLQTRQNCKACFSIGLDSDTLKYSVRVFMDDHSHKLATFREVSFHRSHRNLDEGDYAQIDAMGKNCIRGCQTFEYMVDQKGGYSKIGFTQKDMYNKIAKLRRSKAFESDSQAAISYLESKAFTEANFYCRFNTDDDDRLANIFWRDSHSLFEYKCFGDVLVFDTTYKTNAYGKPLVLFVGVNNHSATCVFGAALLLDETFTSYKWALTKLMDSMGSKHPLSIMTDGDEAMRQAIDEVFPNCQHRVCGWHVARNACAHINGPKKSSAFRSFIFDHIDEDKFDECWNEMIKQHGLEDNVWVNMMYEKRHRWAETYSKGHFFAGMRSTQRSESMNNYMKEYVCSREKLFDLFPQIDRALMRLRNNFFTDEYASNTKSPVILSHTKALEKHASSIYTYRIYCDNTKEINDSIKYSHFAPWNEENEVEYVLTEYDSPYKKTVSVFYYRDRIDFQQVVEDGDWDSSKHNLPVLSCECKLLQNKGIPCCHMFYVMKVENITKIPESLIFKRWTKSAADDVRIHLQPDDDCSKSVDIARFASLSAECNYIYHRGSQTKEGFNLIKRELNILRNTLQGLDDEFRNNCNKNGDDSSTKSQILKDPNVVKTKGRPTGPTAPTTPAGKP
;
A
#
# COMPACT_ATOMS: atom_id res chain seq x y z
N MET A 1 52.90 5.59 -39.73
CA MET A 1 52.63 4.36 -40.51
C MET A 1 51.12 4.12 -40.46
N ASP A 2 50.26 4.96 -41.05
CA ASP A 2 50.15 5.47 -42.45
C ASP A 2 49.48 4.41 -43.35
N GLY A 3 48.53 4.70 -44.25
CA GLY A 3 47.82 5.95 -44.61
C GLY A 3 47.21 5.79 -46.03
N SER A 4 46.13 6.45 -46.47
CA SER A 4 45.18 7.44 -45.89
C SER A 4 43.77 7.18 -46.55
N GLY A 5 42.77 8.05 -46.77
CA GLY A 5 42.55 9.49 -46.59
C GLY A 5 41.64 10.07 -47.70
N SER A 6 40.62 10.87 -47.38
CA SER A 6 39.83 11.65 -48.37
C SER A 6 39.07 12.83 -47.74
N GLN A 7 38.87 13.91 -48.51
CA GLN A 7 38.07 15.10 -48.16
C GLN A 7 37.27 15.56 -49.37
N SER A 8 36.09 16.17 -49.16
CA SER A 8 35.45 17.02 -50.16
C SER A 8 34.65 18.17 -49.52
N LYS A 9 34.98 19.38 -49.98
CA LYS A 9 34.10 20.57 -50.14
C LYS A 9 33.75 20.64 -51.65
N PRO A 10 32.82 21.50 -52.16
CA PRO A 10 32.32 22.77 -51.61
C PRO A 10 30.77 22.80 -51.54
N ASP A 11 30.00 23.89 -51.60
CA ASP A 11 30.28 25.32 -51.84
C ASP A 11 29.28 26.26 -51.12
N ASN A 12 29.19 27.52 -51.56
CA ASN A 12 28.54 28.66 -50.89
C ASN A 12 27.84 29.58 -51.90
N LYS A 13 26.56 29.96 -51.67
CA LYS A 13 25.96 31.28 -52.03
C LYS A 13 24.44 31.39 -51.76
N GLU A 14 24.05 32.61 -51.37
CA GLU A 14 22.80 33.37 -51.66
C GLU A 14 21.42 32.64 -51.65
N GLY A 15 20.36 33.13 -50.98
CA GLY A 15 20.21 34.30 -50.07
C GLY A 15 18.93 35.11 -50.33
N LEU A 16 18.30 35.67 -49.28
CA LEU A 16 17.39 36.84 -49.35
C LEU A 16 17.08 37.38 -47.94
N PHE A 17 16.74 38.67 -47.86
CA PHE A 17 16.54 39.43 -46.62
C PHE A 17 15.05 39.61 -46.28
N PHE A 18 14.74 39.78 -44.99
CA PHE A 18 13.87 40.86 -44.52
C PHE A 18 14.26 41.30 -43.10
N THR A 19 14.07 42.59 -42.78
CA THR A 19 14.56 43.23 -41.56
C THR A 19 13.49 43.39 -40.48
N PRO A 20 13.83 43.24 -39.18
CA PRO A 20 13.07 43.84 -38.09
C PRO A 20 13.29 45.36 -38.08
N ASN A 21 12.22 46.13 -37.92
CA ASN A 21 12.29 47.59 -37.90
C ASN A 21 12.71 48.16 -36.53
N ASN A 22 13.01 49.46 -36.54
CA ASN A 22 13.64 50.19 -35.46
C ASN A 22 12.72 50.44 -34.23
N MET A 23 13.35 50.70 -33.08
CA MET A 23 12.83 51.46 -31.92
C MET A 23 11.56 50.98 -31.17
N CYS A 24 11.78 50.55 -29.93
CA CYS A 24 11.39 51.40 -28.79
C CYS A 24 12.34 51.19 -27.60
N SER A 25 13.15 52.20 -27.27
CA SER A 25 14.10 52.16 -26.15
C SER A 25 13.46 52.69 -24.86
N THR A 26 12.80 51.83 -24.10
CA THR A 26 12.41 52.12 -22.70
C THR A 26 13.34 51.39 -21.74
N GLY A 27 14.27 52.13 -21.12
CA GLY A 27 15.31 51.57 -20.26
C GLY A 27 14.77 51.12 -18.89
N VAL A 28 14.33 49.87 -18.79
CA VAL A 28 14.03 49.23 -17.50
C VAL A 28 15.31 48.63 -16.92
N ASN A 29 15.90 49.29 -15.93
CA ASN A 29 17.04 48.75 -15.16
C ASN A 29 16.61 47.64 -14.18
N SER A 30 16.09 46.53 -14.72
CA SER A 30 15.74 45.33 -13.95
C SER A 30 17.00 44.53 -13.58
N VAL A 31 17.72 44.97 -12.55
CA VAL A 31 18.86 44.23 -11.99
C VAL A 31 18.36 42.89 -11.46
N GLN A 32 18.87 41.78 -12.01
CA GLN A 32 18.46 40.43 -11.64
C GLN A 32 19.01 40.02 -10.25
N PHE A 33 18.31 40.41 -9.19
CA PHE A 33 18.68 40.09 -7.79
C PHE A 33 18.46 38.63 -7.36
N SER A 34 18.30 37.69 -8.31
CA SER A 34 18.21 36.25 -8.03
C SER A 34 19.56 35.55 -7.82
N SER A 35 20.68 36.31 -7.80
CA SER A 35 22.05 35.79 -7.78
C SER A 35 22.95 36.41 -6.68
N TRP A 36 22.47 36.48 -5.44
CA TRP A 36 23.34 36.69 -4.26
C TRP A 36 23.81 35.34 -3.69
N GLU A 37 24.54 34.57 -4.50
CA GLU A 37 25.11 33.26 -4.11
C GLU A 37 26.47 33.40 -3.41
N GLY A 38 26.45 33.79 -2.12
CA GLY A 38 27.46 33.37 -1.13
C GLY A 38 28.87 34.00 -1.16
N SER A 39 29.18 34.90 -2.09
CA SER A 39 30.41 35.71 -2.03
C SER A 39 30.32 36.77 -0.93
N GLY A 40 31.20 36.70 0.08
CA GLY A 40 31.28 37.74 1.13
C GLY A 40 31.84 39.07 0.61
N ASN A 41 31.46 40.17 1.27
CA ASN A 41 31.89 41.55 1.02
C ASN A 41 31.89 42.00 -0.45
N GLN A 42 30.72 42.38 -0.94
CA GLN A 42 30.63 43.59 -1.76
C GLN A 42 30.08 44.71 -0.87
N ASP A 43 30.81 45.81 -0.74
CA ASP A 43 30.36 46.98 0.03
C ASP A 43 29.23 47.68 -0.71
N VAL A 44 27.98 47.34 -0.35
CA VAL A 44 26.80 48.00 -0.89
C VAL A 44 26.68 49.39 -0.27
N ASP A 45 26.87 50.44 -1.08
CA ASP A 45 26.79 51.82 -0.63
C ASP A 45 25.45 52.10 0.07
N ILE A 46 25.54 52.44 1.35
CA ILE A 46 24.43 52.80 2.23
C ILE A 46 23.61 53.96 1.64
N ASN A 47 24.22 54.83 0.84
CA ASN A 47 23.55 55.95 0.17
C ASN A 47 22.75 55.50 -1.06
N GLN A 48 23.25 54.52 -1.83
CA GLN A 48 22.45 53.86 -2.87
C GLN A 48 21.20 53.20 -2.27
N ILE A 49 21.33 52.46 -1.15
CA ILE A 49 20.18 51.85 -0.46
C ILE A 49 19.14 52.90 -0.04
N LYS A 50 19.58 54.02 0.54
CA LYS A 50 18.68 55.13 0.94
C LYS A 50 17.95 55.80 -0.24
N ASN A 51 18.51 55.72 -1.46
CA ASN A 51 17.94 56.31 -2.66
C ASN A 51 17.05 55.34 -3.46
N MET A 52 16.87 54.09 -3.02
CA MET A 52 16.02 53.12 -3.70
C MET A 52 14.53 53.50 -3.66
N LYS A 53 13.84 53.29 -4.79
CA LYS A 53 12.38 53.28 -4.89
C LYS A 53 11.90 51.90 -5.32
N PHE A 54 10.78 51.45 -4.76
CA PHE A 54 10.17 50.14 -5.02
C PHE A 54 8.72 50.31 -5.48
N ASP A 55 8.25 49.44 -6.36
CA ASP A 55 6.90 49.50 -6.89
C ASP A 55 5.86 48.95 -5.91
N SER A 56 6.20 47.92 -5.12
CA SER A 56 5.36 47.43 -4.02
C SER A 56 6.07 47.35 -2.66
N VAL A 57 5.26 47.16 -1.61
CA VAL A 57 5.72 46.87 -0.25
C VAL A 57 6.48 45.53 -0.19
N ASP A 58 6.11 44.55 -1.02
CA ASP A 58 6.73 43.22 -1.02
C ASP A 58 8.01 43.16 -1.86
N ASP A 59 8.22 44.06 -2.83
CA ASP A 59 9.55 44.25 -3.47
C ASP A 59 10.55 44.78 -2.44
N ALA A 60 10.19 45.85 -1.74
CA ALA A 60 11.00 46.44 -0.68
C ALA A 60 11.30 45.44 0.45
N ARG A 61 10.32 44.61 0.80
CA ARG A 61 10.48 43.49 1.74
C ARG A 61 11.46 42.45 1.22
N SER A 62 11.35 42.07 -0.06
CA SER A 62 12.16 41.03 -0.68
C SER A 62 13.62 41.48 -0.81
N PHE A 63 13.85 42.75 -1.18
CA PHE A 63 15.15 43.40 -1.12
C PHE A 63 15.75 43.33 0.30
N TYR A 64 15.05 43.82 1.32
CA TYR A 64 15.60 43.83 2.68
C TYR A 64 15.76 42.43 3.29
N LEU A 65 14.93 41.46 2.87
CA LEU A 65 15.10 40.05 3.22
C LEU A 65 16.35 39.45 2.59
N GLY A 66 16.62 39.74 1.31
CA GLY A 66 17.86 39.35 0.62
C GLY A 66 19.10 39.98 1.23
N TYR A 67 19.07 41.29 1.47
CA TYR A 67 20.12 42.05 2.15
C TYR A 67 20.45 41.46 3.53
N ALA A 68 19.42 41.20 4.34
CA ALA A 68 19.58 40.59 5.65
C ALA A 68 20.11 39.15 5.59
N ARG A 69 19.79 38.39 4.53
CA ARG A 69 20.32 37.04 4.32
C ARG A 69 21.79 37.04 3.91
N GLY A 70 22.22 38.00 3.09
CA GLY A 70 23.64 38.22 2.78
C GLY A 70 24.45 38.59 4.02
N ASN A 71 23.94 39.53 4.82
CA ASN A 71 24.60 40.06 6.02
C ASN A 71 24.34 39.25 7.31
N GLY A 72 23.78 38.04 7.22
CA GLY A 72 23.72 37.14 8.38
C GLY A 72 22.77 37.55 9.51
N PHE A 73 21.65 38.24 9.23
CA PHE A 73 20.63 38.56 10.23
C PHE A 73 19.21 38.22 9.79
N GLY A 74 18.30 38.04 10.76
CA GLY A 74 16.88 37.87 10.51
C GLY A 74 16.12 39.19 10.58
N ILE A 75 14.99 39.29 9.87
CA ILE A 75 14.11 40.48 9.92
C ILE A 75 12.73 40.18 10.54
N ARG A 76 12.03 41.23 10.97
CA ARG A 76 10.66 41.17 11.50
C ARG A 76 9.89 42.41 11.06
N ALA A 77 8.69 42.22 10.52
CA ALA A 77 7.78 43.33 10.26
C ALA A 77 7.26 43.96 11.58
N THR A 78 7.12 45.28 11.57
CA THR A 78 6.64 46.10 12.70
C THR A 78 5.58 47.07 12.21
N ASN A 79 5.77 48.38 12.37
CA ASN A 79 4.81 49.42 12.00
C ASN A 79 4.29 49.26 10.57
N LEU A 80 3.01 49.55 10.41
CA LEU A 80 2.24 49.51 9.19
C LEU A 80 1.18 50.58 9.31
N ASP A 81 1.36 51.67 8.56
CA ASP A 81 0.48 52.83 8.62
C ASP A 81 -0.21 52.94 7.25
N HIS A 82 -1.54 53.14 7.24
CA HIS A 82 -2.35 53.22 6.02
C HIS A 82 -2.95 54.63 5.86
N ASP A 83 -3.40 54.97 4.65
CA ASP A 83 -4.25 56.14 4.40
C ASP A 83 -5.74 55.83 4.66
N ARG A 84 -6.61 56.80 4.34
CA ARG A 84 -8.07 56.67 4.47
C ARG A 84 -8.70 55.72 3.44
N GLU A 85 -7.96 55.35 2.40
CA GLU A 85 -8.38 54.43 1.33
C GLU A 85 -7.83 53.00 1.56
N GLY A 86 -7.09 52.78 2.66
CA GLY A 86 -6.51 51.49 3.03
C GLY A 86 -5.18 51.18 2.36
N ARG A 87 -4.61 52.08 1.55
CA ARG A 87 -3.28 51.89 0.94
C ARG A 87 -2.19 52.02 2.00
N VAL A 88 -1.11 51.25 1.87
CA VAL A 88 0.03 51.32 2.79
C VAL A 88 0.81 52.63 2.55
N VAL A 89 0.83 53.52 3.53
CA VAL A 89 1.61 54.77 3.49
C VAL A 89 3.01 54.57 4.07
N ARG A 90 3.16 53.69 5.07
CA ARG A 90 4.46 53.39 5.70
C ARG A 90 4.55 51.93 6.14
N ARG A 91 5.72 51.32 5.93
CA ARG A 91 6.03 49.99 6.47
C ARG A 91 7.44 49.94 7.02
N LYS A 92 7.61 49.32 8.19
CA LYS A 92 8.91 49.17 8.87
C LYS A 92 9.23 47.72 9.20
N TRP A 93 10.44 47.31 8.86
CA TRP A 93 11.07 46.06 9.28
C TRP A 93 12.26 46.35 10.20
N VAL A 94 12.54 45.42 11.10
CA VAL A 94 13.60 45.53 12.12
C VAL A 94 14.38 44.22 12.22
N CYS A 95 15.61 44.25 12.74
CA CYS A 95 16.35 43.04 13.09
C CYS A 95 15.55 42.11 14.03
N ASP A 96 15.68 40.80 13.87
CA ASP A 96 14.99 39.81 14.70
C ASP A 96 15.40 39.85 16.18
N LYS A 97 16.52 40.48 16.52
CA LYS A 97 16.97 40.78 17.89
C LYS A 97 16.39 42.07 18.50
N GLN A 98 15.70 42.91 17.72
CA GLN A 98 15.22 44.23 18.15
C GLN A 98 14.22 44.15 19.32
N GLY A 99 14.32 45.09 20.26
CA GLY A 99 13.55 45.12 21.51
C GLY A 99 14.02 44.15 22.59
N SER A 100 13.30 44.12 23.71
CA SER A 100 13.56 43.30 24.90
C SER A 100 12.49 42.19 25.06
N ARG A 101 12.55 41.42 26.16
CA ARG A 101 11.50 40.48 26.58
C ARG A 101 10.83 41.05 27.82
N ARG A 102 9.50 41.12 27.83
CA ARG A 102 8.71 41.59 28.98
C ARG A 102 9.01 40.78 30.24
N GLU A 103 9.07 41.46 31.39
CA GLU A 103 9.49 40.91 32.67
C GLU A 103 8.56 39.80 33.19
N GLU A 104 7.26 39.87 32.87
CA GLU A 104 6.27 38.81 33.14
C GLU A 104 6.74 37.40 32.70
N TYR A 105 7.49 37.31 31.61
CA TYR A 105 8.05 36.06 31.08
C TYR A 105 9.47 35.74 31.57
N LEU A 106 10.06 36.62 32.38
CA LEU A 106 11.37 36.46 33.03
C LEU A 106 11.22 36.12 34.51
N THR A 107 10.17 36.58 35.20
CA THR A 107 9.96 36.43 36.66
C THR A 107 8.94 35.35 37.06
N ASN A 108 7.96 35.01 36.22
CA ASN A 108 6.92 33.98 36.48
C ASN A 108 7.54 32.68 37.07
N LYS A 109 7.02 32.17 38.20
CA LYS A 109 7.61 31.00 38.89
C LYS A 109 6.95 29.68 38.49
N ASP A 110 5.67 29.71 38.09
CA ASP A 110 4.78 28.55 37.87
C ASP A 110 4.99 27.82 36.53
N ARG A 111 6.24 27.75 36.06
CA ARG A 111 6.57 27.30 34.69
C ARG A 111 6.54 25.78 34.55
N LYS A 112 5.42 25.25 34.06
CA LYS A 112 5.27 23.84 33.63
C LYS A 112 6.22 23.39 32.48
N ARG A 113 7.08 24.27 31.94
CA ARG A 113 8.07 23.97 30.88
C ARG A 113 9.34 24.82 31.06
N LYS A 114 10.51 24.26 30.70
CA LYS A 114 11.82 24.95 30.78
C LYS A 114 11.78 26.32 30.06
N PRO A 115 12.44 27.37 30.60
CA PRO A 115 12.47 28.69 29.96
C PRO A 115 13.05 28.66 28.54
N ARG A 116 12.40 29.35 27.60
CA ARG A 116 13.00 29.62 26.28
C ARG A 116 14.16 30.61 26.41
N LEU A 117 15.23 30.39 25.65
CA LEU A 117 16.38 31.28 25.52
C LEU A 117 15.96 32.72 25.14
N GLN A 118 16.77 33.70 25.53
CA GLN A 118 16.54 35.10 25.18
C GLN A 118 17.01 35.40 23.76
N THR A 119 16.08 35.80 22.89
CA THR A 119 16.34 36.14 21.48
C THR A 119 16.33 37.65 21.21
N ARG A 120 16.27 38.47 22.26
CA ARG A 120 15.97 39.91 22.24
C ARG A 120 17.11 40.66 22.94
N GLN A 121 17.73 41.61 22.24
CA GLN A 121 18.97 42.29 22.64
C GLN A 121 18.95 43.80 22.28
N ASN A 122 17.77 44.42 22.14
CA ASN A 122 17.60 45.86 21.87
C ASN A 122 18.30 46.39 20.59
N CYS A 123 18.63 45.51 19.64
CA CYS A 123 19.26 45.88 18.37
C CYS A 123 18.48 46.97 17.62
N LYS A 124 19.18 47.99 17.10
CA LYS A 124 18.59 49.17 16.45
C LYS A 124 18.37 49.00 14.94
N ALA A 125 19.14 48.13 14.28
CA ALA A 125 19.10 47.92 12.84
C ALA A 125 17.68 47.72 12.29
N CYS A 126 17.31 48.52 11.28
CA CYS A 126 15.97 48.58 10.72
C CYS A 126 15.93 49.22 9.33
N PHE A 127 14.87 48.90 8.59
CA PHE A 127 14.56 49.43 7.28
C PHE A 127 13.09 49.87 7.25
N SER A 128 12.82 51.09 6.79
CA SER A 128 11.48 51.65 6.71
C SER A 128 11.29 52.34 5.38
N ILE A 129 10.22 51.97 4.69
CA ILE A 129 9.74 52.65 3.48
C ILE A 129 8.54 53.54 3.81
N GLY A 130 8.30 54.52 2.94
CA GLY A 130 7.07 55.29 2.90
C GLY A 130 6.68 55.59 1.46
N LEU A 131 5.38 55.60 1.19
CA LEU A 131 4.84 55.97 -0.12
C LEU A 131 5.29 57.39 -0.49
N ASP A 132 5.54 57.59 -1.77
CA ASP A 132 5.78 58.86 -2.43
C ASP A 132 4.49 59.24 -3.16
N SER A 133 3.86 60.37 -2.80
CA SER A 133 2.59 60.80 -3.38
C SER A 133 2.69 61.07 -4.88
N ASP A 134 3.86 61.52 -5.32
CA ASP A 134 4.03 62.16 -6.62
C ASP A 134 4.47 61.14 -7.68
N THR A 135 5.09 60.03 -7.25
CA THR A 135 5.48 58.91 -8.12
C THR A 135 4.75 57.60 -7.81
N LEU A 136 3.89 57.55 -6.80
CA LEU A 136 3.20 56.35 -6.28
C LEU A 136 4.13 55.15 -5.94
N LYS A 137 5.44 55.39 -5.78
CA LYS A 137 6.44 54.36 -5.44
C LYS A 137 6.82 54.46 -3.97
N TYR A 138 7.29 53.37 -3.40
CA TYR A 138 7.79 53.32 -2.03
C TYR A 138 9.25 53.75 -1.97
N SER A 139 9.53 54.88 -1.31
CA SER A 139 10.88 55.39 -1.07
C SER A 139 11.41 54.95 0.29
N VAL A 140 12.73 54.72 0.40
CA VAL A 140 13.37 54.43 1.68
C VAL A 140 13.39 55.71 2.54
N ARG A 141 12.83 55.62 3.75
CA ARG A 141 12.73 56.74 4.71
C ARG A 141 13.69 56.58 5.89
N VAL A 142 13.98 55.35 6.29
CA VAL A 142 14.97 55.04 7.34
C VAL A 142 15.71 53.75 6.96
N PHE A 143 17.04 53.79 7.00
CA PHE A 143 17.88 52.61 6.95
C PHE A 143 19.01 52.76 7.97
N MET A 144 19.13 51.79 8.87
CA MET A 144 20.17 51.67 9.89
C MET A 144 20.65 50.22 9.91
N ASP A 145 21.97 50.02 9.81
CA ASP A 145 22.59 48.69 9.78
C ASP A 145 23.39 48.37 11.06
N ASP A 146 23.43 49.29 12.04
CA ASP A 146 24.19 49.09 13.28
C ASP A 146 23.63 47.94 14.14
N HIS A 147 24.32 46.80 14.09
CA HIS A 147 23.99 45.59 14.83
C HIS A 147 24.69 45.52 16.20
N SER A 148 23.89 45.56 17.28
CA SER A 148 24.39 45.45 18.66
C SER A 148 24.73 44.02 19.12
N HIS A 149 25.05 43.12 18.18
CA HIS A 149 25.25 41.70 18.42
C HIS A 149 26.03 41.04 17.28
N LYS A 150 26.66 39.89 17.55
CA LYS A 150 27.26 39.05 16.51
C LYS A 150 26.20 38.61 15.48
N LEU A 151 26.57 38.66 14.20
CA LEU A 151 25.78 38.18 13.07
C LEU A 151 25.99 36.68 12.85
N ALA A 152 25.00 36.00 12.27
CA ALA A 152 25.07 34.58 11.96
C ALA A 152 25.98 34.31 10.76
N THR A 153 26.77 33.23 10.83
CA THR A 153 27.56 32.78 9.67
C THR A 153 26.66 32.27 8.54
N PHE A 154 27.23 32.08 7.35
CA PHE A 154 26.51 31.52 6.18
C PHE A 154 25.85 30.15 6.44
N ARG A 155 26.34 29.38 7.42
CA ARG A 155 25.74 28.11 7.86
C ARG A 155 24.58 28.30 8.84
N GLU A 156 24.56 29.41 9.57
CA GLU A 156 23.59 29.70 10.64
C GLU A 156 22.42 30.56 10.15
N VAL A 157 22.62 31.38 9.11
CA VAL A 157 21.64 32.39 8.67
C VAL A 157 20.26 31.78 8.32
N SER A 158 20.23 30.59 7.73
CA SER A 158 19.00 29.85 7.40
C SER A 158 18.18 29.39 8.62
N PHE A 159 18.66 29.56 9.87
CA PHE A 159 17.84 29.31 11.08
C PHE A 159 17.03 30.53 11.55
N HIS A 160 17.32 31.74 11.06
CA HIS A 160 16.51 32.92 11.37
C HIS A 160 15.08 32.75 10.86
N ARG A 161 14.07 33.18 11.64
CA ARG A 161 12.65 32.91 11.32
C ARG A 161 12.19 33.59 10.02
N SER A 162 12.80 34.70 9.61
CA SER A 162 12.49 35.37 8.33
C SER A 162 12.93 34.56 7.12
N HIS A 163 14.04 33.84 7.25
CA HIS A 163 14.67 33.06 6.18
C HIS A 163 14.15 31.63 6.12
N ARG A 164 13.21 31.28 7.01
CA ARG A 164 12.55 29.98 7.05
C ARG A 164 11.15 30.03 6.45
N ASN A 165 11.03 29.49 5.24
CA ASN A 165 9.79 29.34 4.52
C ASN A 165 9.63 27.91 4.01
N LEU A 166 8.38 27.44 3.94
CA LEU A 166 8.00 26.17 3.35
C LEU A 166 6.81 26.51 2.45
N ASP A 167 7.08 26.60 1.15
CA ASP A 167 6.14 27.12 0.15
C ASP A 167 5.04 26.09 -0.22
N GLU A 168 4.32 26.34 -1.32
CA GLU A 168 3.22 25.46 -1.76
C GLU A 168 3.74 24.26 -2.58
N GLY A 169 4.86 24.41 -3.29
CA GLY A 169 5.53 23.32 -4.00
C GLY A 169 6.23 22.35 -3.05
N ASP A 170 6.94 22.89 -2.05
CA ASP A 170 7.44 22.13 -0.89
C ASP A 170 6.31 21.31 -0.26
N TYR A 171 5.17 21.95 0.01
CA TYR A 171 4.04 21.26 0.63
C TYR A 171 3.45 20.18 -0.27
N ALA A 172 3.23 20.45 -1.57
CA ALA A 172 2.72 19.47 -2.51
C ALA A 172 3.61 18.22 -2.59
N GLN A 173 4.94 18.41 -2.56
CA GLN A 173 5.89 17.32 -2.52
C GLN A 173 5.86 16.55 -1.18
N ILE A 174 5.78 17.24 -0.05
CA ILE A 174 5.61 16.62 1.29
C ILE A 174 4.31 15.82 1.37
N ASP A 175 3.21 16.35 0.82
CA ASP A 175 1.91 15.70 0.77
C ASP A 175 1.95 14.45 -0.12
N ALA A 176 2.61 14.53 -1.29
CA ALA A 176 2.85 13.39 -2.18
C ALA A 176 3.75 12.30 -1.56
N MET A 177 4.80 12.68 -0.81
CA MET A 177 5.68 11.73 -0.11
C MET A 177 4.99 11.09 1.10
N GLY A 178 4.24 11.87 1.88
CA GLY A 178 3.44 11.38 3.00
C GLY A 178 2.32 10.45 2.55
N LYS A 179 1.62 10.80 1.45
CA LYS A 179 0.69 9.91 0.75
C LYS A 179 1.38 8.59 0.39
N ASN A 180 2.62 8.63 -0.07
CA ASN A 180 3.45 7.46 -0.42
C ASN A 180 4.26 6.88 0.76
N CYS A 181 3.75 6.99 1.99
CA CYS A 181 4.27 6.32 3.20
C CYS A 181 5.74 6.62 3.57
N ILE A 182 6.40 7.56 2.89
CA ILE A 182 7.75 8.00 3.22
C ILE A 182 7.67 8.71 4.58
N ARG A 183 8.43 8.23 5.57
CA ARG A 183 8.38 8.79 6.93
C ARG A 183 8.86 10.24 6.88
N GLY A 184 8.23 11.14 7.64
CA GLY A 184 8.57 12.58 7.61
C GLY A 184 10.05 12.90 7.85
N CYS A 185 10.81 12.03 8.54
CA CYS A 185 12.27 12.15 8.59
C CYS A 185 12.92 11.90 7.22
N GLN A 186 12.59 10.80 6.54
CA GLN A 186 13.07 10.47 5.18
C GLN A 186 12.62 11.53 4.16
N THR A 187 11.39 12.06 4.27
CA THR A 187 10.91 13.20 3.48
C THR A 187 11.81 14.42 3.65
N PHE A 188 12.17 14.75 4.90
CA PHE A 188 13.04 15.89 5.17
C PHE A 188 14.46 15.69 4.62
N GLU A 189 15.08 14.52 4.83
CA GLU A 189 16.41 14.25 4.30
C GLU A 189 16.44 14.21 2.76
N TYR A 190 15.40 13.67 2.10
CA TYR A 190 15.27 13.73 0.64
C TYR A 190 15.20 15.17 0.13
N MET A 191 14.36 16.02 0.73
CA MET A 191 14.25 17.43 0.30
C MET A 191 15.54 18.21 0.60
N VAL A 192 16.24 17.87 1.68
CA VAL A 192 17.57 18.42 1.99
C VAL A 192 18.56 18.10 0.87
N ASP A 193 18.62 16.85 0.40
CA ASP A 193 19.50 16.45 -0.71
C ASP A 193 19.09 17.14 -2.01
N GLN A 194 17.81 17.08 -2.39
CA GLN A 194 17.27 17.69 -3.61
C GLN A 194 17.51 19.22 -3.68
N LYS A 195 17.40 19.94 -2.55
CA LYS A 195 17.72 21.39 -2.51
C LYS A 195 19.21 21.69 -2.35
N GLY A 196 20.09 20.68 -2.30
CA GLY A 196 21.54 20.83 -2.26
C GLY A 196 22.12 21.14 -0.86
N GLY A 197 21.53 20.56 0.18
CA GLY A 197 22.05 20.52 1.55
C GLY A 197 21.29 21.37 2.59
N TYR A 198 21.56 21.10 3.88
CA TYR A 198 20.87 21.73 5.02
C TYR A 198 20.98 23.26 5.09
N SER A 199 21.94 23.89 4.40
CA SER A 199 22.02 25.36 4.28
C SER A 199 20.99 25.94 3.31
N LYS A 200 20.60 25.16 2.29
CA LYS A 200 19.74 25.56 1.16
C LYS A 200 18.27 25.18 1.33
N ILE A 201 17.95 24.10 2.08
CA ILE A 201 16.58 23.57 2.29
C ILE A 201 15.51 24.64 2.58
N GLY A 202 15.87 25.68 3.35
CA GLY A 202 14.99 26.84 3.61
C GLY A 202 13.98 26.65 4.75
N PHE A 203 13.91 25.49 5.40
CA PHE A 203 13.08 25.26 6.59
C PHE A 203 13.70 24.18 7.49
N THR A 204 13.26 24.09 8.76
CA THR A 204 13.66 22.96 9.62
C THR A 204 12.62 21.84 9.56
N GLN A 205 13.05 20.60 9.84
CA GLN A 205 12.16 19.43 10.00
C GLN A 205 10.99 19.71 10.96
N LYS A 206 11.20 20.56 11.97
CA LYS A 206 10.15 20.98 12.91
C LYS A 206 9.13 21.92 12.26
N ASP A 207 9.54 22.81 11.37
CA ASP A 207 8.61 23.69 10.63
C ASP A 207 7.76 22.87 9.66
N MET A 208 8.36 21.87 9.00
CA MET A 208 7.66 20.86 8.19
C MET A 208 6.59 20.11 8.98
N TYR A 209 6.95 19.48 10.11
CA TYR A 209 5.97 18.83 10.98
C TYR A 209 4.88 19.80 11.48
N ASN A 210 5.21 21.05 11.80
CA ASN A 210 4.23 22.06 12.19
C ASN A 210 3.26 22.44 11.05
N LYS A 211 3.73 22.52 9.78
CA LYS A 211 2.88 22.81 8.62
C LYS A 211 1.95 21.62 8.31
N ILE A 212 2.47 20.40 8.29
CA ILE A 212 1.66 19.17 8.16
C ILE A 212 0.58 19.13 9.26
N ALA A 213 0.98 19.33 10.51
CA ALA A 213 0.04 19.35 11.65
C ALA A 213 -0.89 20.58 11.67
N LYS A 214 -0.61 21.66 10.93
CA LYS A 214 -1.59 22.75 10.72
C LYS A 214 -2.63 22.32 9.69
N LEU A 215 -2.19 21.79 8.54
CA LEU A 215 -3.06 21.46 7.42
C LEU A 215 -3.95 20.24 7.69
N ARG A 216 -3.46 19.26 8.45
CA ARG A 216 -4.29 18.18 9.03
C ARG A 216 -5.39 18.66 9.98
N ARG A 217 -5.32 19.91 10.47
CA ARG A 217 -6.36 20.56 11.31
C ARG A 217 -7.19 21.60 10.57
N SER A 218 -6.87 21.93 9.32
CA SER A 218 -7.72 22.80 8.47
C SER A 218 -8.58 22.00 7.49
N LYS A 219 -8.29 20.71 7.28
CA LYS A 219 -9.29 19.75 6.78
C LYS A 219 -10.23 19.42 7.94
N ALA A 220 -11.35 20.15 8.02
CA ALA A 220 -12.24 20.17 9.17
C ALA A 220 -13.18 18.94 9.21
N PHE A 221 -12.61 17.77 9.52
CA PHE A 221 -13.39 16.62 10.00
C PHE A 221 -13.41 16.64 11.53
N GLU A 222 -14.58 16.46 12.14
CA GLU A 222 -14.72 16.50 13.60
C GLU A 222 -14.13 15.27 14.31
N SER A 223 -13.95 14.17 13.58
CA SER A 223 -13.26 12.95 14.03
C SER A 223 -12.37 12.37 12.91
N ASP A 224 -11.43 11.51 13.28
CA ASP A 224 -10.61 10.76 12.32
C ASP A 224 -11.42 9.66 11.62
N SER A 225 -12.45 9.16 12.30
CA SER A 225 -13.42 8.22 11.74
C SER A 225 -14.26 8.87 10.65
N GLN A 226 -14.73 10.11 10.84
CA GLN A 226 -15.43 10.85 9.80
C GLN A 226 -14.52 11.13 8.60
N ALA A 227 -13.27 11.51 8.84
CA ALA A 227 -12.28 11.68 7.77
C ALA A 227 -12.06 10.38 6.97
N ALA A 228 -11.96 9.25 7.67
CA ALA A 228 -11.75 7.94 7.07
C ALA A 228 -12.98 7.43 6.29
N ILE A 229 -14.20 7.61 6.84
CA ILE A 229 -15.44 7.33 6.11
C ILE A 229 -15.51 8.18 4.85
N SER A 230 -15.25 9.49 4.90
CA SER A 230 -15.33 10.34 3.71
C SER A 230 -14.20 10.12 2.69
N TYR A 231 -13.12 9.43 3.05
CA TYR A 231 -12.19 8.84 2.08
C TYR A 231 -12.83 7.65 1.34
N LEU A 232 -13.47 6.74 2.07
CA LEU A 232 -14.13 5.55 1.52
C LEU A 232 -15.41 5.88 0.73
N GLU A 233 -16.16 6.91 1.14
CA GLU A 233 -17.27 7.50 0.37
C GLU A 233 -16.75 8.12 -0.93
N SER A 234 -15.62 8.84 -0.89
CA SER A 234 -15.01 9.36 -2.11
C SER A 234 -14.48 8.26 -3.02
N LYS A 235 -14.08 7.10 -2.49
CA LYS A 235 -13.79 5.90 -3.32
C LYS A 235 -15.07 5.33 -3.94
N ALA A 236 -16.12 5.15 -3.14
CA ALA A 236 -17.41 4.64 -3.61
C ALA A 236 -18.05 5.53 -4.71
N PHE A 237 -17.75 6.84 -4.71
CA PHE A 237 -18.17 7.77 -5.75
C PHE A 237 -17.34 7.69 -7.05
N THR A 238 -16.06 7.29 -6.97
CA THR A 238 -15.13 7.28 -8.13
C THR A 238 -14.78 5.90 -8.65
N GLU A 239 -15.27 4.82 -8.02
CA GLU A 239 -14.90 3.46 -8.37
C GLU A 239 -16.16 2.58 -8.40
N ALA A 240 -16.60 2.22 -9.61
CA ALA A 240 -17.78 1.39 -9.80
C ALA A 240 -17.63 0.04 -9.08
N ASN A 241 -18.72 -0.46 -8.51
CA ASN A 241 -18.78 -1.66 -7.67
C ASN A 241 -18.00 -1.60 -6.33
N PHE A 242 -17.27 -0.53 -5.98
CA PHE A 242 -16.64 -0.38 -4.66
C PHE A 242 -17.70 -0.45 -3.55
N TYR A 243 -17.44 -1.26 -2.51
CA TYR A 243 -18.40 -1.53 -1.45
C TYR A 243 -17.76 -1.24 -0.09
N CYS A 244 -18.41 -0.38 0.69
CA CYS A 244 -18.05 -0.10 2.08
C CYS A 244 -19.32 -0.03 2.93
N ARG A 245 -19.31 -0.67 4.10
CA ARG A 245 -20.35 -0.59 5.13
C ARG A 245 -19.72 -0.56 6.52
N PHE A 246 -20.38 0.12 7.45
CA PHE A 246 -19.96 0.18 8.85
C PHE A 246 -21.16 0.15 9.80
N ASN A 247 -20.91 -0.05 11.09
CA ASN A 247 -21.87 0.20 12.16
C ASN A 247 -21.20 0.93 13.34
N THR A 248 -22.01 1.43 14.28
CA THR A 248 -21.56 2.14 15.48
C THR A 248 -21.76 1.31 16.76
N ASP A 249 -21.10 1.72 17.85
CA ASP A 249 -21.49 1.34 19.22
C ASP A 249 -22.64 2.23 19.73
N ASP A 250 -23.14 1.95 20.93
CA ASP A 250 -24.24 2.70 21.59
C ASP A 250 -23.88 4.17 21.89
N ASP A 251 -22.63 4.57 21.66
CA ASP A 251 -22.04 5.88 21.90
C ASP A 251 -21.70 6.61 20.57
N ASP A 252 -22.29 6.20 19.44
CA ASP A 252 -21.99 6.67 18.06
C ASP A 252 -20.52 6.52 17.61
N ARG A 253 -19.69 5.68 18.24
CA ARG A 253 -18.31 5.43 17.78
C ARG A 253 -18.28 4.37 16.69
N LEU A 254 -17.34 4.46 15.76
CA LEU A 254 -17.15 3.46 14.70
C LEU A 254 -16.82 2.06 15.28
N ALA A 255 -17.79 1.13 15.24
CA ALA A 255 -17.67 -0.20 15.82
C ALA A 255 -17.02 -1.18 14.85
N ASN A 256 -17.68 -1.56 13.75
CA ASN A 256 -17.10 -2.40 12.71
C ASN A 256 -17.17 -1.69 11.38
N ILE A 257 -16.19 -1.93 10.50
CA ILE A 257 -16.19 -1.47 9.11
C ILE A 257 -15.65 -2.58 8.21
N PHE A 258 -16.36 -2.85 7.11
CA PHE A 258 -15.99 -3.79 6.07
C PHE A 258 -15.91 -3.04 4.74
N TRP A 259 -14.88 -3.33 3.95
CA TRP A 259 -14.75 -2.77 2.61
C TRP A 259 -14.08 -3.75 1.63
N ARG A 260 -14.46 -3.63 0.37
CA ARG A 260 -13.78 -4.22 -0.78
C ARG A 260 -13.90 -3.30 -1.99
N ASP A 261 -12.94 -3.41 -2.89
CA ASP A 261 -12.92 -2.63 -4.13
C ASP A 261 -13.48 -3.43 -5.32
N SER A 262 -13.41 -2.86 -6.52
CA SER A 262 -13.89 -3.46 -7.77
C SER A 262 -13.13 -4.75 -8.15
N HIS A 263 -11.81 -4.74 -7.99
CA HIS A 263 -10.94 -5.86 -8.36
C HIS A 263 -11.05 -7.01 -7.35
N SER A 264 -11.25 -6.72 -6.06
CA SER A 264 -11.56 -7.72 -5.04
C SER A 264 -12.86 -8.49 -5.34
N LEU A 265 -13.88 -7.83 -5.91
CA LEU A 265 -15.10 -8.50 -6.39
C LEU A 265 -14.81 -9.39 -7.61
N PHE A 266 -14.04 -8.88 -8.57
CA PHE A 266 -13.61 -9.65 -9.74
C PHE A 266 -12.85 -10.93 -9.35
N GLU A 267 -11.85 -10.81 -8.48
CA GLU A 267 -11.09 -11.97 -7.97
C GLU A 267 -11.98 -12.96 -7.22
N TYR A 268 -13.00 -12.50 -6.48
CA TYR A 268 -13.93 -13.42 -5.79
C TYR A 268 -14.91 -14.11 -6.74
N LYS A 269 -15.40 -13.44 -7.78
CA LYS A 269 -16.20 -14.07 -8.84
C LYS A 269 -15.44 -15.23 -9.49
N CYS A 270 -14.15 -15.05 -9.79
CA CYS A 270 -13.30 -16.09 -10.36
C CYS A 270 -12.83 -17.17 -9.34
N PHE A 271 -12.47 -16.76 -8.11
CA PHE A 271 -11.64 -17.58 -7.20
C PHE A 271 -12.13 -17.64 -5.74
N GLY A 272 -13.32 -17.11 -5.45
CA GLY A 272 -13.96 -17.09 -4.12
C GLY A 272 -14.49 -18.44 -3.63
N ASP A 273 -14.19 -19.53 -4.34
CA ASP A 273 -14.54 -20.91 -3.96
C ASP A 273 -13.76 -21.41 -2.73
N VAL A 274 -12.59 -20.83 -2.42
CA VAL A 274 -11.87 -21.09 -1.16
C VAL A 274 -11.48 -19.79 -0.48
N LEU A 275 -11.93 -19.63 0.77
CA LEU A 275 -11.69 -18.46 1.60
C LEU A 275 -10.79 -18.82 2.79
N VAL A 276 -9.81 -17.97 3.08
CA VAL A 276 -8.90 -18.10 4.23
C VAL A 276 -8.84 -16.75 4.94
N PHE A 277 -8.98 -16.74 6.27
CA PHE A 277 -8.77 -15.51 7.04
C PHE A 277 -8.31 -15.81 8.47
N ASP A 278 -7.30 -15.07 8.91
CA ASP A 278 -6.86 -14.98 10.31
C ASP A 278 -6.88 -13.49 10.73
N THR A 279 -7.08 -13.24 12.03
CA THR A 279 -7.12 -11.88 12.59
C THR A 279 -5.72 -11.34 12.89
N THR A 280 -5.44 -10.08 12.55
CA THR A 280 -4.13 -9.44 12.72
C THR A 280 -4.20 -8.15 13.54
N TYR A 281 -3.18 -7.93 14.37
CA TYR A 281 -3.13 -6.83 15.34
C TYR A 281 -1.97 -5.86 15.09
N LYS A 282 -1.94 -4.78 15.87
CA LYS A 282 -0.90 -3.72 15.83
C LYS A 282 -0.84 -2.98 14.49
N THR A 283 -1.96 -2.92 13.78
CA THR A 283 -2.13 -2.29 12.46
C THR A 283 -2.62 -0.85 12.52
N ASN A 284 -3.22 -0.42 13.64
CA ASN A 284 -3.85 0.90 13.77
C ASN A 284 -3.77 1.43 15.23
N ALA A 285 -3.94 2.74 15.39
CA ALA A 285 -3.85 3.45 16.67
C ALA A 285 -4.96 3.09 17.69
N TYR A 286 -6.08 2.54 17.22
CA TYR A 286 -7.22 2.15 18.06
C TYR A 286 -7.14 0.70 18.54
N GLY A 287 -6.09 -0.05 18.15
CA GLY A 287 -5.93 -1.44 18.52
C GLY A 287 -6.96 -2.39 17.91
N LYS A 288 -7.82 -1.91 16.98
CA LYS A 288 -8.87 -2.72 16.34
C LYS A 288 -8.26 -3.95 15.66
N PRO A 289 -8.87 -5.14 15.77
CA PRO A 289 -8.46 -6.28 14.96
C PRO A 289 -8.73 -6.00 13.47
N LEU A 290 -7.73 -6.23 12.62
CA LEU A 290 -7.89 -6.23 11.17
C LEU A 290 -8.07 -7.68 10.71
N VAL A 291 -9.05 -7.93 9.84
CA VAL A 291 -9.28 -9.21 9.16
C VAL A 291 -9.07 -8.99 7.67
N LEU A 292 -8.34 -9.89 7.02
CA LEU A 292 -8.13 -9.91 5.58
C LEU A 292 -8.75 -11.19 5.03
N PHE A 293 -9.76 -11.05 4.18
CA PHE A 293 -10.41 -12.16 3.49
C PHE A 293 -9.58 -12.47 2.24
N VAL A 294 -8.85 -13.59 2.24
CA VAL A 294 -7.91 -13.94 1.18
C VAL A 294 -8.22 -15.28 0.54
N GLY A 295 -7.81 -15.47 -0.69
CA GLY A 295 -7.96 -16.73 -1.43
C GLY A 295 -6.72 -17.05 -2.27
N VAL A 296 -6.94 -17.82 -3.33
CA VAL A 296 -5.88 -18.21 -4.27
C VAL A 296 -6.38 -18.06 -5.70
N ASN A 297 -5.70 -17.24 -6.51
CA ASN A 297 -6.04 -17.06 -7.93
C ASN A 297 -5.44 -18.16 -8.83
N ASN A 298 -5.76 -18.14 -10.13
CA ASN A 298 -5.28 -19.13 -11.12
C ASN A 298 -3.74 -19.25 -11.22
N HIS A 299 -2.96 -18.27 -10.74
CA HIS A 299 -1.49 -18.33 -10.67
C HIS A 299 -0.97 -18.99 -9.38
N SER A 300 -1.84 -19.52 -8.51
CA SER A 300 -1.50 -19.96 -7.16
C SER A 300 -0.91 -18.83 -6.28
N ALA A 301 -1.17 -17.57 -6.63
CA ALA A 301 -0.83 -16.40 -5.81
C ALA A 301 -2.00 -16.05 -4.87
N THR A 302 -1.70 -15.38 -3.76
CA THR A 302 -2.71 -15.01 -2.75
C THR A 302 -3.42 -13.73 -3.19
N CYS A 303 -4.73 -13.81 -3.43
CA CYS A 303 -5.61 -12.67 -3.74
C CYS A 303 -6.31 -12.15 -2.48
N VAL A 304 -6.86 -10.93 -2.53
CA VAL A 304 -7.57 -10.31 -1.39
C VAL A 304 -8.98 -9.89 -1.83
N PHE A 305 -9.99 -10.52 -1.21
CA PHE A 305 -11.41 -10.35 -1.52
C PHE A 305 -12.07 -9.21 -0.73
N GLY A 306 -11.45 -8.77 0.37
CA GLY A 306 -11.93 -7.67 1.18
C GLY A 306 -11.21 -7.61 2.52
N ALA A 307 -11.52 -6.58 3.30
CA ALA A 307 -10.97 -6.38 4.63
C ALA A 307 -12.04 -5.87 5.61
N ALA A 308 -11.83 -6.13 6.89
CA ALA A 308 -12.66 -5.59 7.96
C ALA A 308 -11.80 -5.12 9.15
N LEU A 309 -12.20 -4.01 9.78
CA LEU A 309 -11.73 -3.61 11.10
C LEU A 309 -12.88 -3.81 12.09
N LEU A 310 -12.67 -4.70 13.05
CA LEU A 310 -13.73 -5.11 13.98
C LEU A 310 -13.77 -4.24 15.24
N LEU A 311 -14.88 -4.34 15.98
CA LEU A 311 -14.97 -3.82 17.35
C LEU A 311 -14.08 -4.66 18.27
N ASP A 312 -14.28 -5.97 18.22
CA ASP A 312 -13.61 -6.97 19.04
C ASP A 312 -13.51 -8.31 18.27
N GLU A 313 -13.27 -9.40 19.00
CA GLU A 313 -13.07 -10.74 18.47
C GLU A 313 -14.20 -11.69 18.94
N THR A 314 -15.43 -11.17 18.97
CA THR A 314 -16.67 -11.90 19.31
C THR A 314 -17.38 -12.47 18.09
N PHE A 315 -18.27 -13.43 18.34
CA PHE A 315 -19.15 -14.03 17.34
C PHE A 315 -19.96 -12.96 16.58
N THR A 316 -20.48 -11.95 17.27
CA THR A 316 -21.26 -10.86 16.66
C THR A 316 -20.44 -10.04 15.67
N SER A 317 -19.19 -9.70 16.01
CA SER A 317 -18.29 -8.96 15.11
C SER A 317 -17.86 -9.79 13.90
N TYR A 318 -17.52 -11.08 14.08
CA TYR A 318 -17.19 -11.96 12.95
C TYR A 318 -18.40 -12.21 12.05
N LYS A 319 -19.58 -12.53 12.62
CA LYS A 319 -20.82 -12.72 11.88
C LYS A 319 -21.16 -11.50 11.03
N TRP A 320 -21.10 -10.30 11.63
CA TRP A 320 -21.33 -9.05 10.90
C TRP A 320 -20.38 -8.90 9.71
N ALA A 321 -19.08 -9.18 9.88
CA ALA A 321 -18.10 -9.05 8.80
C ALA A 321 -18.28 -10.10 7.69
N LEU A 322 -18.63 -11.35 8.04
CA LEU A 322 -18.92 -12.41 7.09
C LEU A 322 -20.22 -12.15 6.32
N THR A 323 -21.27 -11.63 6.97
CA THR A 323 -22.48 -11.17 6.28
C THR A 323 -22.16 -10.01 5.32
N LYS A 324 -21.36 -9.01 5.73
CA LYS A 324 -21.01 -7.90 4.82
C LYS A 324 -20.08 -8.29 3.67
N LEU A 325 -19.24 -9.31 3.85
CA LEU A 325 -18.56 -9.98 2.75
C LEU A 325 -19.58 -10.54 1.75
N MET A 326 -20.53 -11.37 2.21
CA MET A 326 -21.51 -12.03 1.36
C MET A 326 -22.48 -11.08 0.65
N ASP A 327 -23.02 -10.08 1.36
CA ASP A 327 -23.82 -8.99 0.79
C ASP A 327 -23.07 -8.28 -0.36
N SER A 328 -21.74 -8.16 -0.24
CA SER A 328 -20.91 -7.46 -1.23
C SER A 328 -20.52 -8.33 -2.42
N MET A 329 -20.65 -9.65 -2.33
CA MET A 329 -20.18 -10.63 -3.33
C MET A 329 -21.29 -11.24 -4.19
N GLY A 330 -22.52 -10.72 -4.08
CA GLY A 330 -23.67 -11.25 -4.83
C GLY A 330 -24.08 -12.65 -4.36
N SER A 331 -23.93 -12.94 -3.06
CA SER A 331 -24.33 -14.19 -2.42
C SER A 331 -23.64 -15.48 -2.92
N LYS A 332 -22.56 -15.40 -3.71
CA LYS A 332 -21.74 -16.59 -4.03
C LYS A 332 -21.04 -17.12 -2.78
N HIS A 333 -21.47 -18.27 -2.26
CA HIS A 333 -20.84 -18.90 -1.10
C HIS A 333 -19.49 -19.57 -1.47
N PRO A 334 -18.49 -19.57 -0.59
CA PRO A 334 -17.28 -20.38 -0.74
C PRO A 334 -17.60 -21.87 -0.48
N LEU A 335 -16.94 -22.77 -1.20
CA LEU A 335 -17.04 -24.21 -0.97
C LEU A 335 -16.33 -24.62 0.32
N SER A 336 -15.20 -23.96 0.63
CA SER A 336 -14.37 -24.25 1.80
C SER A 336 -13.83 -22.98 2.47
N ILE A 337 -13.77 -22.99 3.81
CA ILE A 337 -13.20 -21.93 4.64
C ILE A 337 -12.07 -22.48 5.51
N MET A 338 -10.97 -21.73 5.68
CA MET A 338 -9.88 -22.08 6.59
C MET A 338 -9.47 -20.95 7.56
N THR A 339 -9.36 -21.28 8.85
CA THR A 339 -9.01 -20.35 9.96
C THR A 339 -8.06 -20.98 10.98
N ASP A 340 -7.46 -20.17 11.86
CA ASP A 340 -6.60 -20.62 12.97
C ASP A 340 -7.26 -21.60 13.96
N GLY A 341 -8.58 -21.46 14.17
CA GLY A 341 -9.39 -22.30 15.06
C GLY A 341 -10.14 -21.54 16.16
N ASP A 342 -10.21 -20.21 16.12
CA ASP A 342 -10.99 -19.42 17.08
C ASP A 342 -12.49 -19.81 17.09
N GLU A 343 -13.02 -19.96 18.30
CA GLU A 343 -14.38 -20.45 18.57
C GLU A 343 -15.48 -19.46 18.16
N ALA A 344 -15.19 -18.15 18.19
CA ALA A 344 -16.12 -17.11 17.74
C ALA A 344 -16.14 -16.99 16.21
N MET A 345 -14.99 -17.19 15.55
CA MET A 345 -14.95 -17.38 14.09
C MET A 345 -15.77 -18.61 13.68
N ARG A 346 -15.56 -19.76 14.35
CA ARG A 346 -16.31 -21.00 14.09
C ARG A 346 -17.82 -20.79 14.13
N GLN A 347 -18.34 -20.21 15.22
CA GLN A 347 -19.78 -19.98 15.38
C GLN A 347 -20.33 -19.02 14.30
N ALA A 348 -19.55 -18.02 13.88
CA ALA A 348 -19.94 -17.11 12.81
C ALA A 348 -19.90 -17.76 11.42
N ILE A 349 -18.96 -18.67 11.18
CA ILE A 349 -18.88 -19.46 9.94
C ILE A 349 -20.06 -20.44 9.86
N ASP A 350 -20.31 -21.21 10.93
CA ASP A 350 -21.37 -22.22 10.97
C ASP A 350 -22.77 -21.62 10.72
N GLU A 351 -23.01 -20.35 11.08
CA GLU A 351 -24.30 -19.68 10.81
C GLU A 351 -24.36 -18.97 9.44
N VAL A 352 -23.28 -18.33 8.96
CA VAL A 352 -23.28 -17.61 7.68
C VAL A 352 -23.02 -18.56 6.48
N PHE A 353 -22.40 -19.71 6.74
CA PHE A 353 -21.96 -20.67 5.73
C PHE A 353 -22.25 -22.13 6.13
N PRO A 354 -23.51 -22.50 6.42
CA PRO A 354 -23.86 -23.82 6.96
C PRO A 354 -23.46 -25.01 6.07
N ASN A 355 -23.34 -24.80 4.75
CA ASN A 355 -22.98 -25.83 3.77
C ASN A 355 -21.48 -25.81 3.39
N CYS A 356 -20.65 -24.97 4.02
CA CYS A 356 -19.24 -24.78 3.66
C CYS A 356 -18.32 -25.68 4.48
N GLN A 357 -17.32 -26.30 3.85
CA GLN A 357 -16.35 -27.14 4.58
C GLN A 357 -15.38 -26.27 5.38
N HIS A 358 -15.62 -26.14 6.69
CA HIS A 358 -14.75 -25.41 7.61
C HIS A 358 -13.58 -26.27 8.10
N ARG A 359 -12.35 -25.91 7.71
CA ARG A 359 -11.11 -26.55 8.18
C ARG A 359 -10.31 -25.64 9.12
N VAL A 360 -9.81 -26.21 10.20
CA VAL A 360 -8.85 -25.58 11.11
C VAL A 360 -7.42 -25.80 10.61
N CYS A 361 -6.59 -24.76 10.69
CA CYS A 361 -5.20 -24.77 10.26
C CYS A 361 -4.38 -25.90 10.91
N GLY A 362 -3.92 -26.88 10.12
CA GLY A 362 -3.17 -28.03 10.64
C GLY A 362 -1.84 -27.67 11.31
N TRP A 363 -1.22 -26.55 10.92
CA TRP A 363 -0.04 -26.02 11.62
C TRP A 363 -0.38 -25.51 13.02
N HIS A 364 -1.51 -24.80 13.17
CA HIS A 364 -2.02 -24.34 14.47
C HIS A 364 -2.36 -25.52 15.38
N VAL A 365 -3.03 -26.56 14.87
CA VAL A 365 -3.32 -27.79 15.62
C VAL A 365 -2.02 -28.50 16.04
N ALA A 366 -1.05 -28.65 15.14
CA ALA A 366 0.23 -29.29 15.46
C ALA A 366 1.04 -28.50 16.50
N ARG A 367 1.04 -27.16 16.44
CA ARG A 367 1.70 -26.30 17.43
C ARG A 367 1.07 -26.47 18.81
N ASN A 368 -0.26 -26.53 18.87
CA ASN A 368 -1.00 -26.72 20.12
C ASN A 368 -0.81 -28.15 20.67
N ALA A 369 -0.73 -29.17 19.79
CA ALA A 369 -0.39 -30.55 20.19
C ALA A 369 0.97 -30.63 20.91
N CYS A 370 1.99 -29.91 20.42
CA CYS A 370 3.29 -29.82 21.10
C CYS A 370 3.24 -29.11 22.47
N ALA A 371 2.18 -28.37 22.79
CA ALA A 371 1.99 -27.69 24.08
C ALA A 371 1.12 -28.50 25.06
N HIS A 372 0.21 -29.34 24.57
CA HIS A 372 -0.72 -30.14 25.39
C HIS A 372 -0.36 -31.64 25.47
N ILE A 373 0.53 -32.13 24.62
CA ILE A 373 1.00 -33.52 24.60
C ILE A 373 2.48 -33.58 25.00
N ASN A 374 2.73 -34.05 26.22
CA ASN A 374 4.09 -34.17 26.77
C ASN A 374 4.90 -35.28 26.08
N GLY A 375 5.80 -34.88 25.18
CA GLY A 375 6.90 -35.69 24.65
C GLY A 375 6.91 -35.82 23.13
N PRO A 376 8.05 -35.62 22.45
CA PRO A 376 8.10 -35.44 20.99
C PRO A 376 7.63 -36.67 20.20
N LYS A 377 7.82 -37.89 20.72
CA LYS A 377 7.25 -39.11 20.12
C LYS A 377 5.73 -39.05 20.07
N LYS A 378 5.07 -38.71 21.20
CA LYS A 378 3.62 -38.58 21.28
C LYS A 378 3.09 -37.47 20.37
N SER A 379 3.75 -36.30 20.37
CA SER A 379 3.39 -35.18 19.48
C SER A 379 3.56 -35.54 17.99
N SER A 380 4.56 -36.37 17.66
CA SER A 380 4.77 -36.89 16.28
C SER A 380 3.74 -37.92 15.87
N ALA A 381 3.28 -38.79 16.78
CA ALA A 381 2.22 -39.75 16.53
C ALA A 381 0.84 -39.09 16.41
N PHE A 382 0.56 -38.02 17.17
CA PHE A 382 -0.61 -37.18 16.92
C PHE A 382 -0.52 -36.46 15.58
N ARG A 383 0.69 -36.04 15.17
CA ARG A 383 0.92 -35.26 13.94
C ARG A 383 0.58 -36.03 12.66
N SER A 384 0.69 -37.36 12.62
CA SER A 384 0.30 -38.13 11.43
C SER A 384 -1.18 -37.94 11.08
N PHE A 385 -2.09 -38.02 12.08
CA PHE A 385 -3.53 -37.78 11.89
C PHE A 385 -3.86 -36.38 11.31
N ILE A 386 -2.95 -35.40 11.43
CA ILE A 386 -3.14 -34.04 10.88
C ILE A 386 -2.78 -33.96 9.38
N PHE A 387 -1.79 -34.75 8.90
CA PHE A 387 -1.15 -34.52 7.59
C PHE A 387 -0.99 -35.77 6.70
N ASP A 388 -1.01 -36.96 7.30
CA ASP A 388 -0.90 -38.25 6.63
C ASP A 388 -2.29 -38.80 6.31
N HIS A 389 -2.33 -39.79 5.41
CA HIS A 389 -3.59 -40.40 5.00
C HIS A 389 -3.90 -41.65 5.82
N ILE A 390 -5.08 -41.66 6.45
CA ILE A 390 -5.69 -42.82 7.10
C ILE A 390 -7.10 -42.97 6.51
N ASP A 391 -7.51 -44.20 6.20
CA ASP A 391 -8.88 -44.48 5.72
C ASP A 391 -9.91 -44.14 6.79
N GLU A 392 -11.09 -43.65 6.41
CA GLU A 392 -12.10 -43.21 7.37
C GLU A 392 -12.58 -44.37 8.27
N ASP A 393 -12.83 -45.55 7.68
CA ASP A 393 -13.20 -46.78 8.38
C ASP A 393 -12.14 -47.27 9.39
N LYS A 394 -10.88 -46.85 9.22
CA LYS A 394 -9.74 -47.22 10.10
C LYS A 394 -9.33 -46.09 11.04
N PHE A 395 -9.87 -44.88 10.89
CA PHE A 395 -9.45 -43.72 11.66
C PHE A 395 -9.60 -43.97 13.16
N ASP A 396 -10.75 -44.48 13.58
CA ASP A 396 -11.06 -44.72 14.98
C ASP A 396 -10.25 -45.91 15.56
N GLU A 397 -9.90 -46.93 14.76
CA GLU A 397 -9.01 -48.01 15.18
C GLU A 397 -7.58 -47.47 15.42
N CYS A 398 -6.98 -46.83 14.42
CA CYS A 398 -5.64 -46.27 14.51
C CYS A 398 -5.54 -45.18 15.61
N TRP A 399 -6.60 -44.38 15.80
CA TRP A 399 -6.66 -43.39 16.87
C TRP A 399 -6.62 -44.06 18.24
N ASN A 400 -7.51 -45.04 18.48
CA ASN A 400 -7.54 -45.78 19.75
C ASN A 400 -6.23 -46.53 20.03
N GLU A 401 -5.54 -47.01 19.00
CA GLU A 401 -4.19 -47.56 19.15
C GLU A 401 -3.18 -46.48 19.58
N MET A 402 -3.12 -45.34 18.87
CA MET A 402 -2.19 -44.24 19.19
C MET A 402 -2.37 -43.71 20.62
N ILE A 403 -3.62 -43.59 21.08
CA ILE A 403 -3.93 -43.20 22.46
C ILE A 403 -3.31 -44.21 23.45
N LYS A 404 -3.61 -45.51 23.31
CA LYS A 404 -3.14 -46.58 24.20
C LYS A 404 -1.63 -46.77 24.19
N GLN A 405 -1.01 -46.74 23.00
CA GLN A 405 0.45 -46.84 22.85
C GLN A 405 1.19 -45.69 23.55
N HIS A 406 0.52 -44.58 23.85
CA HIS A 406 1.14 -43.38 24.38
C HIS A 406 0.61 -42.92 25.73
N GLY A 407 -0.41 -43.53 26.33
CA GLY A 407 -0.96 -43.09 27.62
C GLY A 407 -1.50 -41.66 27.50
N LEU A 408 -2.61 -41.52 26.78
CA LEU A 408 -3.27 -40.26 26.44
C LEU A 408 -4.79 -40.28 26.71
N GLU A 409 -5.32 -41.39 27.23
CA GLU A 409 -6.74 -41.65 27.53
C GLU A 409 -7.37 -40.52 28.37
N ASP A 410 -6.69 -40.10 29.43
CA ASP A 410 -7.15 -39.04 30.34
C ASP A 410 -6.81 -37.62 29.85
N ASN A 411 -6.22 -37.46 28.66
CA ASN A 411 -5.82 -36.14 28.16
C ASN A 411 -7.03 -35.38 27.58
N VAL A 412 -7.63 -34.54 28.43
CA VAL A 412 -8.78 -33.67 28.11
C VAL A 412 -8.62 -32.90 26.79
N TRP A 413 -7.41 -32.43 26.45
CA TRP A 413 -7.17 -31.73 25.18
C TRP A 413 -7.24 -32.69 23.99
N VAL A 414 -6.63 -33.87 24.08
CA VAL A 414 -6.65 -34.87 23.01
C VAL A 414 -8.08 -35.38 22.76
N ASN A 415 -8.85 -35.61 23.82
CA ASN A 415 -10.26 -36.01 23.72
C ASN A 415 -11.11 -34.89 23.08
N MET A 416 -10.92 -33.63 23.48
CA MET A 416 -11.55 -32.47 22.82
C MET A 416 -11.17 -32.35 21.34
N MET A 417 -9.93 -32.71 20.96
CA MET A 417 -9.53 -32.73 19.54
C MET A 417 -10.18 -33.88 18.76
N TYR A 418 -10.41 -35.05 19.38
CA TYR A 418 -11.11 -36.17 18.75
C TYR A 418 -12.57 -35.83 18.38
N GLU A 419 -13.30 -35.14 19.27
CA GLU A 419 -14.64 -34.61 18.97
C GLU A 419 -14.64 -33.61 17.81
N LYS A 420 -13.49 -32.95 17.57
CA LYS A 420 -13.31 -31.98 16.48
C LYS A 420 -12.64 -32.58 15.23
N ARG A 421 -12.41 -33.90 15.17
CA ARG A 421 -11.59 -34.58 14.12
C ARG A 421 -11.93 -34.18 12.68
N HIS A 422 -13.22 -34.09 12.38
CA HIS A 422 -13.74 -33.74 11.04
C HIS A 422 -13.24 -32.37 10.53
N ARG A 423 -12.88 -31.43 11.42
CA ARG A 423 -12.40 -30.10 11.05
C ARG A 423 -10.88 -29.97 10.90
N TRP A 424 -10.06 -30.97 11.24
CA TRP A 424 -8.58 -30.81 11.21
C TRP A 424 -7.80 -31.97 10.60
N ALA A 425 -8.27 -33.22 10.76
CA ALA A 425 -7.57 -34.38 10.24
C ALA A 425 -7.64 -34.42 8.70
N GLU A 426 -6.59 -34.92 8.05
CA GLU A 426 -6.54 -34.96 6.58
C GLU A 426 -7.59 -35.94 6.01
N THR A 427 -7.89 -37.04 6.71
CA THR A 427 -8.94 -38.02 6.38
C THR A 427 -10.28 -37.35 6.03
N TYR A 428 -10.84 -36.54 6.93
CA TYR A 428 -12.13 -35.85 6.71
C TYR A 428 -12.00 -34.54 5.90
N SER A 429 -10.78 -34.13 5.57
CA SER A 429 -10.53 -33.01 4.63
C SER A 429 -10.44 -33.48 3.17
N LYS A 430 -10.40 -34.80 2.96
CA LYS A 430 -10.28 -35.47 1.66
C LYS A 430 -11.59 -35.35 0.88
N GLY A 431 -11.50 -35.23 -0.44
CA GLY A 431 -12.68 -35.04 -1.31
C GLY A 431 -13.25 -33.62 -1.34
N HIS A 432 -12.97 -32.78 -0.33
CA HIS A 432 -13.33 -31.36 -0.34
C HIS A 432 -12.22 -30.50 -0.96
N PHE A 433 -12.62 -29.48 -1.74
CA PHE A 433 -11.70 -28.60 -2.45
C PHE A 433 -11.12 -27.51 -1.54
N PHE A 434 -9.79 -27.49 -1.37
CA PHE A 434 -9.07 -26.49 -0.56
C PHE A 434 -7.96 -25.79 -1.37
N ALA A 435 -7.98 -25.88 -2.70
CA ALA A 435 -6.88 -25.43 -3.57
C ALA A 435 -5.49 -25.98 -3.16
N GLY A 436 -5.46 -27.19 -2.56
CA GLY A 436 -4.24 -27.82 -2.03
C GLY A 436 -3.71 -27.20 -0.73
N MET A 437 -4.49 -26.38 -0.03
CA MET A 437 -4.08 -25.76 1.24
C MET A 437 -4.35 -26.67 2.46
N ARG A 438 -3.39 -26.70 3.39
CA ARG A 438 -3.48 -27.40 4.69
C ARG A 438 -3.24 -26.49 5.91
N SER A 439 -3.03 -25.19 5.69
CA SER A 439 -2.77 -24.20 6.75
C SER A 439 -3.08 -22.78 6.30
N THR A 440 -3.35 -21.89 7.26
CA THR A 440 -3.60 -20.45 7.04
C THR A 440 -2.35 -19.64 6.68
N GLN A 441 -1.23 -20.27 6.35
CA GLN A 441 0.05 -19.65 5.97
C GLN A 441 -0.10 -18.51 4.94
N ARG A 442 -1.08 -18.59 4.02
CA ARG A 442 -1.38 -17.49 3.07
C ARG A 442 -1.96 -16.25 3.74
N SER A 443 -2.85 -16.41 4.71
CA SER A 443 -3.36 -15.29 5.52
C SER A 443 -2.28 -14.77 6.47
N GLU A 444 -1.51 -15.63 7.14
CA GLU A 444 -0.35 -15.21 7.94
C GLU A 444 0.66 -14.38 7.12
N SER A 445 0.99 -14.84 5.90
CA SER A 445 1.88 -14.15 4.96
C SER A 445 1.30 -12.80 4.53
N MET A 446 0.02 -12.74 4.15
CA MET A 446 -0.66 -11.48 3.80
C MET A 446 -0.72 -10.50 4.99
N ASN A 447 -1.01 -11.03 6.18
CA ASN A 447 -1.04 -10.30 7.44
C ASN A 447 0.36 -9.79 7.84
N ASN A 448 1.45 -10.34 7.31
CA ASN A 448 2.81 -9.81 7.50
C ASN A 448 3.17 -8.81 6.39
N TYR A 449 2.82 -9.08 5.14
CA TYR A 449 2.96 -8.13 4.02
C TYR A 449 2.27 -6.79 4.32
N MET A 450 1.02 -6.81 4.79
CA MET A 450 0.30 -5.59 5.18
C MET A 450 1.00 -4.82 6.31
N LYS A 451 1.70 -5.49 7.24
CA LYS A 451 2.46 -4.82 8.34
C LYS A 451 3.72 -4.10 7.86
N GLU A 452 4.12 -4.25 6.59
CA GLU A 452 5.13 -3.38 5.97
C GLU A 452 4.55 -1.98 5.65
N TYR A 453 3.23 -1.91 5.45
CA TYR A 453 2.48 -0.71 5.08
C TYR A 453 1.74 -0.06 6.25
N VAL A 454 1.26 -0.86 7.23
CA VAL A 454 0.43 -0.36 8.34
C VAL A 454 1.02 -0.59 9.74
N CYS A 455 0.79 0.34 10.67
CA CYS A 455 1.29 0.21 12.05
C CYS A 455 0.39 0.79 13.17
N SER A 456 0.62 0.30 14.39
CA SER A 456 -0.08 0.64 15.65
C SER A 456 -0.10 2.11 16.10
N ARG A 457 0.33 3.05 15.25
CA ARG A 457 0.25 4.50 15.46
C ARG A 457 -0.56 5.22 14.38
N GLU A 458 -0.98 4.52 13.34
CA GLU A 458 -1.75 5.12 12.24
C GLU A 458 -3.20 5.30 12.62
N LYS A 459 -3.67 6.52 12.35
CA LYS A 459 -5.07 6.92 12.43
C LYS A 459 -5.85 6.36 11.24
N LEU A 460 -7.17 6.22 11.35
CA LEU A 460 -7.99 5.56 10.32
C LEU A 460 -7.88 6.28 8.97
N PHE A 461 -7.82 7.62 8.96
CA PHE A 461 -7.64 8.38 7.74
C PHE A 461 -6.29 8.14 7.05
N ASP A 462 -5.23 7.85 7.81
CA ASP A 462 -3.94 7.46 7.25
C ASP A 462 -3.93 5.98 6.79
N LEU A 463 -4.68 5.12 7.49
CA LEU A 463 -4.67 3.65 7.35
C LEU A 463 -5.24 3.14 6.01
N PHE A 464 -6.44 3.59 5.61
CA PHE A 464 -7.07 3.07 4.39
C PHE A 464 -6.21 3.34 3.13
N PRO A 465 -5.63 4.55 2.92
CA PRO A 465 -4.67 4.79 1.84
C PRO A 465 -3.39 3.92 1.86
N GLN A 466 -3.02 3.31 3.00
CA GLN A 466 -1.90 2.35 3.05
C GLN A 466 -2.30 0.98 2.52
N ILE A 467 -3.47 0.48 2.94
CA ILE A 467 -4.00 -0.82 2.51
C ILE A 467 -4.27 -0.79 1.00
N ASP A 468 -4.87 0.28 0.48
CA ASP A 468 -5.06 0.49 -0.97
C ASP A 468 -3.74 0.40 -1.76
N ARG A 469 -2.63 0.98 -1.25
CA ARG A 469 -1.33 0.88 -1.92
C ARG A 469 -0.74 -0.53 -1.87
N ALA A 470 -0.91 -1.25 -0.76
CA ALA A 470 -0.47 -2.64 -0.65
C ALA A 470 -1.22 -3.53 -1.66
N LEU A 471 -2.54 -3.36 -1.78
CA LEU A 471 -3.38 -4.03 -2.78
C LEU A 471 -2.97 -3.68 -4.21
N MET A 472 -2.72 -2.39 -4.50
CA MET A 472 -2.27 -1.94 -5.82
C MET A 472 -0.94 -2.60 -6.24
N ARG A 473 0.04 -2.72 -5.33
CA ARG A 473 1.30 -3.40 -5.61
C ARG A 473 1.14 -4.92 -5.77
N LEU A 474 0.29 -5.54 -4.95
CA LEU A 474 -0.03 -6.96 -5.06
C LEU A 474 -0.62 -7.29 -6.45
N ARG A 475 -1.55 -6.48 -6.94
CA ARG A 475 -2.19 -6.67 -8.26
C ARG A 475 -1.25 -6.40 -9.43
N ASN A 476 -0.30 -5.45 -9.30
CA ASN A 476 0.76 -5.28 -10.29
C ASN A 476 1.61 -6.56 -10.46
N ASN A 477 1.85 -7.31 -9.38
CA ASN A 477 2.55 -8.60 -9.47
C ASN A 477 1.69 -9.64 -10.21
N PHE A 478 0.38 -9.72 -9.93
CA PHE A 478 -0.56 -10.58 -10.67
C PHE A 478 -0.54 -10.30 -12.18
N PHE A 479 -0.63 -9.04 -12.61
CA PHE A 479 -0.55 -8.68 -14.04
C PHE A 479 0.80 -9.06 -14.67
N THR A 480 1.88 -9.09 -13.88
CA THR A 480 3.20 -9.55 -14.33
C THR A 480 3.23 -11.06 -14.55
N ASP A 481 2.61 -11.84 -13.65
CA ASP A 481 2.48 -13.30 -13.76
C ASP A 481 1.52 -13.73 -14.89
N GLU A 482 0.44 -12.96 -15.12
CA GLU A 482 -0.49 -13.12 -16.25
C GLU A 482 0.21 -12.84 -17.59
N TYR A 483 0.86 -11.67 -17.72
CA TYR A 483 1.65 -11.34 -18.91
C TYR A 483 2.70 -12.42 -19.20
N ALA A 484 3.41 -12.92 -18.17
CA ALA A 484 4.37 -14.00 -18.33
C ALA A 484 3.73 -15.31 -18.81
N SER A 485 2.55 -15.68 -18.29
CA SER A 485 1.86 -16.94 -18.66
C SER A 485 1.24 -16.91 -20.06
N ASN A 486 0.94 -15.71 -20.57
CA ASN A 486 0.34 -15.49 -21.89
C ASN A 486 1.39 -15.24 -22.99
N THR A 487 2.56 -14.68 -22.65
CA THR A 487 3.63 -14.36 -23.64
C THR A 487 4.81 -15.32 -23.67
N LYS A 488 4.95 -16.20 -22.67
CA LYS A 488 6.11 -17.11 -22.54
C LYS A 488 5.65 -18.57 -22.49
N SER A 489 6.42 -19.44 -23.13
CA SER A 489 6.25 -20.89 -23.09
C SER A 489 7.31 -21.54 -22.20
N PRO A 490 6.97 -22.56 -21.39
CA PRO A 490 7.95 -23.33 -20.65
C PRO A 490 8.80 -24.21 -21.57
N VAL A 491 9.99 -24.59 -21.12
CA VAL A 491 10.80 -25.63 -21.76
C VAL A 491 10.26 -26.99 -21.32
N ILE A 492 9.90 -27.82 -22.30
CA ILE A 492 9.41 -29.20 -22.12
C ILE A 492 10.63 -30.13 -22.08
N LEU A 493 10.77 -30.92 -21.01
CA LEU A 493 11.99 -31.70 -20.74
C LEU A 493 11.76 -33.20 -20.51
N SER A 494 10.57 -33.63 -20.08
CA SER A 494 10.33 -35.06 -19.81
C SER A 494 10.11 -35.88 -21.09
N HIS A 495 10.02 -37.20 -20.93
CA HIS A 495 9.62 -38.12 -22.00
C HIS A 495 8.12 -37.99 -22.34
N THR A 496 7.29 -37.57 -21.37
CA THR A 496 5.84 -37.34 -21.48
C THR A 496 5.48 -36.00 -22.16
N LYS A 497 6.16 -35.69 -23.27
CA LYS A 497 6.12 -34.38 -23.95
C LYS A 497 4.71 -33.92 -24.36
N ALA A 498 3.83 -34.84 -24.71
CA ALA A 498 2.47 -34.52 -25.13
C ALA A 498 1.62 -33.95 -23.97
N LEU A 499 1.70 -34.57 -22.79
CA LEU A 499 1.01 -34.12 -21.57
C LEU A 499 1.57 -32.78 -21.07
N GLU A 500 2.90 -32.59 -21.05
CA GLU A 500 3.50 -31.28 -20.74
C GLU A 500 3.10 -30.19 -21.75
N LYS A 501 3.01 -30.52 -23.04
CA LYS A 501 2.53 -29.58 -24.06
C LYS A 501 1.06 -29.21 -23.83
N HIS A 502 0.20 -30.16 -23.47
CA HIS A 502 -1.21 -29.88 -23.16
C HIS A 502 -1.36 -29.01 -21.91
N ALA A 503 -0.64 -29.37 -20.83
CA ALA A 503 -0.63 -28.62 -19.58
C ALA A 503 -0.15 -27.18 -19.78
N SER A 504 0.91 -26.95 -20.57
CA SER A 504 1.46 -25.61 -20.83
C SER A 504 0.60 -24.72 -21.73
N SER A 505 -0.23 -25.30 -22.61
CA SER A 505 -1.23 -24.54 -23.36
C SER A 505 -2.40 -24.07 -22.49
N ILE A 506 -2.79 -24.86 -21.47
CA ILE A 506 -4.04 -24.66 -20.72
C ILE A 506 -3.82 -23.92 -19.40
N TYR A 507 -2.84 -24.34 -18.60
CA TYR A 507 -2.62 -23.83 -17.24
C TYR A 507 -1.71 -22.60 -17.20
N THR A 508 -1.86 -21.78 -16.14
CA THR A 508 -0.87 -20.74 -15.82
C THR A 508 0.50 -21.36 -15.52
N TYR A 509 1.59 -20.59 -15.66
CA TYR A 509 2.96 -21.16 -15.53
C TYR A 509 3.19 -21.91 -14.21
N ARG A 510 2.65 -21.43 -13.08
CA ARG A 510 2.82 -22.06 -11.77
C ARG A 510 2.01 -23.35 -11.61
N ILE A 511 0.80 -23.42 -12.19
CA ILE A 511 0.01 -24.65 -12.19
C ILE A 511 0.57 -25.67 -13.20
N TYR A 512 1.15 -25.20 -14.32
CA TYR A 512 1.97 -26.04 -15.19
C TYR A 512 3.12 -26.70 -14.40
N CYS A 513 3.90 -25.93 -13.63
CA CYS A 513 4.97 -26.50 -12.80
C CYS A 513 4.47 -27.54 -11.78
N ASP A 514 3.31 -27.31 -11.16
CA ASP A 514 2.66 -28.29 -10.27
C ASP A 514 2.26 -29.58 -11.04
N ASN A 515 1.70 -29.47 -12.24
CA ASN A 515 1.38 -30.63 -13.09
C ASN A 515 2.66 -31.37 -13.53
N THR A 516 3.70 -30.65 -13.95
CA THR A 516 5.01 -31.23 -14.31
C THR A 516 5.65 -31.96 -13.13
N LYS A 517 5.48 -31.47 -11.88
CA LYS A 517 5.92 -32.21 -10.69
C LYS A 517 5.18 -33.55 -10.57
N GLU A 518 3.85 -33.55 -10.62
CA GLU A 518 3.05 -34.78 -10.53
C GLU A 518 3.34 -35.76 -11.69
N ILE A 519 3.55 -35.26 -12.91
CA ILE A 519 4.00 -36.05 -14.08
C ILE A 519 5.33 -36.76 -13.78
N ASN A 520 6.33 -36.06 -13.23
CA ASN A 520 7.63 -36.66 -12.88
C ASN A 520 7.53 -37.60 -11.66
N ASP A 521 6.72 -37.26 -10.66
CA ASP A 521 6.45 -38.15 -9.51
C ASP A 521 5.74 -39.46 -9.94
N SER A 522 5.07 -39.50 -11.10
CA SER A 522 4.52 -40.75 -11.68
C SER A 522 5.57 -41.81 -12.03
N ILE A 523 6.87 -41.47 -12.04
CA ILE A 523 7.96 -42.42 -12.30
C ILE A 523 8.20 -43.33 -11.09
N LYS A 524 7.78 -42.91 -9.88
CA LYS A 524 7.95 -43.65 -8.63
C LYS A 524 7.04 -44.88 -8.47
N TYR A 525 6.10 -45.09 -9.40
CA TYR A 525 5.05 -46.09 -9.24
C TYR A 525 5.14 -47.20 -10.29
N SER A 526 4.71 -48.40 -9.90
CA SER A 526 4.32 -49.50 -10.78
C SER A 526 2.87 -49.91 -10.49
N HIS A 527 2.27 -50.74 -11.35
CA HIS A 527 0.97 -51.35 -11.11
C HIS A 527 1.07 -52.87 -11.04
N PHE A 528 0.17 -53.49 -10.29
CA PHE A 528 -0.13 -54.92 -10.44
C PHE A 528 -1.00 -55.12 -11.69
N ALA A 529 -1.17 -56.37 -12.14
CA ALA A 529 -2.03 -56.66 -13.30
C ALA A 529 -3.43 -56.05 -13.08
N PRO A 530 -3.90 -55.16 -13.97
CA PRO A 530 -5.09 -54.37 -13.72
C PRO A 530 -6.34 -55.25 -13.74
N TRP A 531 -7.26 -54.99 -12.81
CA TRP A 531 -8.58 -55.61 -12.85
C TRP A 531 -9.42 -54.87 -13.90
N ASN A 532 -10.17 -55.61 -14.71
CA ASN A 532 -10.72 -55.11 -15.97
C ASN A 532 -12.07 -55.79 -16.26
N GLU A 533 -13.16 -55.14 -15.85
CA GLU A 533 -14.49 -55.39 -16.42
C GLU A 533 -14.66 -54.53 -17.68
N GLU A 534 -15.72 -54.78 -18.47
CA GLU A 534 -15.81 -54.34 -19.88
C GLU A 534 -15.45 -52.85 -20.06
N ASN A 535 -16.01 -51.99 -19.22
CA ASN A 535 -15.92 -50.53 -19.33
C ASN A 535 -15.16 -49.84 -18.17
N GLU A 536 -14.72 -50.58 -17.15
CA GLU A 536 -14.03 -50.07 -15.95
C GLU A 536 -12.76 -50.87 -15.64
N VAL A 537 -11.66 -50.15 -15.40
CA VAL A 537 -10.33 -50.73 -15.14
C VAL A 537 -9.76 -50.16 -13.85
N GLU A 538 -9.40 -51.03 -12.91
CA GLU A 538 -8.69 -50.66 -11.68
C GLU A 538 -7.18 -50.94 -11.79
N TYR A 539 -6.39 -49.88 -11.68
CA TYR A 539 -4.94 -49.94 -11.56
C TYR A 539 -4.56 -49.78 -10.09
N VAL A 540 -4.28 -50.89 -9.41
CA VAL A 540 -3.69 -50.87 -8.06
C VAL A 540 -2.21 -50.57 -8.18
N LEU A 541 -1.83 -49.33 -7.85
CA LEU A 541 -0.45 -48.86 -7.91
C LEU A 541 0.31 -49.14 -6.62
N THR A 542 1.63 -49.29 -6.70
CA THR A 542 2.55 -49.39 -5.56
C THR A 542 3.82 -48.57 -5.81
N GLU A 543 4.48 -48.11 -4.74
CA GLU A 543 5.75 -47.38 -4.85
C GLU A 543 6.93 -48.33 -5.16
N TYR A 544 7.79 -47.92 -6.09
CA TYR A 544 9.03 -48.60 -6.46
C TYR A 544 10.01 -48.63 -5.27
N ASP A 545 10.81 -49.69 -5.15
CA ASP A 545 11.63 -50.01 -3.98
C ASP A 545 10.88 -50.07 -2.62
N SER A 546 9.54 -50.03 -2.61
CA SER A 546 8.70 -50.28 -1.43
C SER A 546 7.35 -50.95 -1.78
N PRO A 547 7.37 -52.09 -2.49
CA PRO A 547 6.16 -52.79 -2.93
C PRO A 547 5.29 -53.22 -1.74
N TYR A 548 3.96 -53.16 -1.91
CA TYR A 548 2.92 -53.52 -0.93
C TYR A 548 2.88 -52.69 0.37
N LYS A 549 3.86 -51.81 0.63
CA LYS A 549 3.91 -50.98 1.84
C LYS A 549 2.81 -49.91 1.87
N LYS A 550 2.42 -49.43 0.68
CA LYS A 550 1.25 -48.57 0.45
C LYS A 550 0.78 -48.73 -0.98
N THR A 551 -0.44 -49.18 -1.16
CA THR A 551 -1.12 -49.23 -2.47
C THR A 551 -1.93 -47.97 -2.72
N VAL A 552 -2.24 -47.67 -3.99
CA VAL A 552 -3.13 -46.59 -4.40
C VAL A 552 -3.94 -47.02 -5.64
N SER A 553 -5.26 -47.19 -5.50
CA SER A 553 -6.16 -47.54 -6.61
C SER A 553 -6.53 -46.34 -7.50
N VAL A 554 -6.46 -46.55 -8.82
CA VAL A 554 -6.95 -45.62 -9.84
C VAL A 554 -7.90 -46.33 -10.78
N PHE A 555 -9.13 -45.82 -10.87
CA PHE A 555 -10.20 -46.32 -11.73
C PHE A 555 -10.24 -45.51 -13.04
N TYR A 556 -10.25 -46.21 -14.17
CA TYR A 556 -10.33 -45.66 -15.52
C TYR A 556 -11.59 -46.17 -16.23
N TYR A 557 -12.33 -45.26 -16.86
CA TYR A 557 -13.64 -45.53 -17.43
C TYR A 557 -13.63 -45.26 -18.92
N ARG A 558 -13.59 -46.33 -19.74
CA ARG A 558 -13.37 -46.22 -21.20
C ARG A 558 -14.53 -45.55 -21.95
N ASP A 559 -15.76 -45.83 -21.54
CA ASP A 559 -16.97 -45.40 -22.23
C ASP A 559 -17.47 -44.00 -21.82
N ARG A 560 -16.78 -43.31 -20.91
CA ARG A 560 -17.18 -41.96 -20.51
C ARG A 560 -16.71 -40.93 -21.52
N ILE A 561 -17.68 -40.31 -22.19
CA ILE A 561 -17.47 -39.09 -22.98
C ILE A 561 -16.85 -38.02 -22.06
N ASP A 562 -15.83 -37.33 -22.56
CA ASP A 562 -15.09 -36.30 -21.84
C ASP A 562 -15.93 -35.00 -21.77
N PHE A 563 -16.98 -35.02 -20.97
CA PHE A 563 -17.80 -33.85 -20.68
C PHE A 563 -17.05 -32.91 -19.73
N GLN A 564 -17.05 -31.62 -20.08
CA GLN A 564 -16.52 -30.56 -19.24
C GLN A 564 -17.31 -30.50 -17.91
N GLN A 565 -16.61 -30.56 -16.77
CA GLN A 565 -17.25 -30.30 -15.47
C GLN A 565 -17.63 -28.81 -15.37
N VAL A 566 -18.86 -28.51 -15.78
CA VAL A 566 -19.51 -27.22 -15.54
C VAL A 566 -19.92 -27.18 -14.07
N VAL A 567 -19.07 -26.58 -13.23
CA VAL A 567 -19.41 -26.25 -11.84
C VAL A 567 -20.23 -24.96 -11.83
N GLU A 568 -21.45 -25.05 -12.35
CA GLU A 568 -22.47 -24.00 -12.22
C GLU A 568 -23.11 -24.07 -10.83
N ASP A 569 -23.06 -22.94 -10.12
CA ASP A 569 -23.81 -22.61 -8.89
C ASP A 569 -24.04 -23.71 -7.84
N GLY A 570 -22.93 -24.33 -7.42
CA GLY A 570 -22.69 -24.55 -5.99
C GLY A 570 -23.17 -25.85 -5.37
N ASP A 571 -23.64 -26.83 -6.15
CA ASP A 571 -23.91 -28.19 -5.67
C ASP A 571 -22.91 -29.21 -6.24
N TRP A 572 -22.44 -30.13 -5.40
CA TRP A 572 -21.58 -31.25 -5.82
C TRP A 572 -22.48 -32.42 -6.19
N ASP A 573 -23.07 -32.36 -7.39
CA ASP A 573 -23.96 -33.43 -7.84
C ASP A 573 -23.20 -34.77 -7.93
N SER A 574 -23.64 -35.70 -7.10
CA SER A 574 -23.13 -37.07 -7.02
C SER A 574 -23.81 -38.04 -8.00
N SER A 575 -24.70 -37.54 -8.87
CA SER A 575 -25.37 -38.35 -9.88
C SER A 575 -24.38 -39.07 -10.82
N LYS A 576 -24.72 -40.29 -11.19
CA LYS A 576 -23.79 -41.25 -11.84
C LYS A 576 -23.39 -40.88 -13.28
N HIS A 577 -23.82 -39.72 -13.80
CA HIS A 577 -23.65 -39.33 -15.19
C HIS A 577 -22.47 -38.36 -15.45
N ASN A 578 -21.96 -37.65 -14.43
CA ASN A 578 -20.87 -36.66 -14.56
C ASN A 578 -19.56 -37.05 -13.84
N LEU A 579 -19.33 -38.36 -13.67
CA LEU A 579 -18.09 -38.87 -13.07
C LEU A 579 -16.90 -38.77 -14.05
N PRO A 580 -15.70 -38.37 -13.60
CA PRO A 580 -14.55 -38.17 -14.49
C PRO A 580 -14.06 -39.47 -15.17
N VAL A 581 -13.32 -39.31 -16.28
CA VAL A 581 -12.68 -40.41 -17.03
C VAL A 581 -11.67 -41.18 -16.17
N LEU A 582 -11.01 -40.50 -15.23
CA LEU A 582 -10.11 -41.09 -14.23
C LEU A 582 -10.52 -40.67 -12.81
N SER A 583 -10.57 -41.63 -11.89
CA SER A 583 -10.80 -41.41 -10.45
C SER A 583 -9.69 -42.07 -9.64
N CYS A 584 -8.99 -41.32 -8.78
CA CYS A 584 -7.94 -41.85 -7.91
C CYS A 584 -8.36 -41.79 -6.44
N GLU A 585 -8.06 -42.83 -5.68
CA GLU A 585 -8.35 -42.87 -4.24
C GLU A 585 -7.66 -41.76 -3.44
N CYS A 586 -6.55 -41.18 -3.93
CA CYS A 586 -5.80 -40.16 -3.19
C CYS A 586 -6.55 -38.81 -3.10
N LYS A 587 -7.56 -38.61 -3.96
CA LYS A 587 -8.41 -37.41 -4.08
C LYS A 587 -7.66 -36.06 -4.21
N LEU A 588 -6.43 -36.05 -4.71
CA LEU A 588 -5.70 -34.78 -4.98
C LEU A 588 -6.45 -33.90 -6.00
N LEU A 589 -7.09 -34.49 -7.00
CA LEU A 589 -7.91 -33.76 -7.97
C LEU A 589 -9.05 -33.02 -7.26
N GLN A 590 -9.78 -33.68 -6.37
CA GLN A 590 -10.84 -33.05 -5.60
C GLN A 590 -10.31 -31.99 -4.61
N ASN A 591 -9.14 -32.21 -4.00
CA ASN A 591 -8.58 -31.28 -3.01
C ASN A 591 -7.88 -30.05 -3.61
N LYS A 592 -7.25 -30.20 -4.79
CA LYS A 592 -6.38 -29.19 -5.41
C LYS A 592 -6.82 -28.77 -6.83
N GLY A 593 -7.61 -29.58 -7.54
CA GLY A 593 -8.06 -29.28 -8.92
C GLY A 593 -7.03 -29.58 -10.00
N ILE A 594 -6.07 -30.48 -9.73
CA ILE A 594 -5.12 -30.99 -10.74
C ILE A 594 -4.98 -32.52 -10.62
N PRO A 595 -4.69 -33.26 -11.71
CA PRO A 595 -4.42 -34.69 -11.63
C PRO A 595 -3.17 -34.99 -10.78
N CYS A 596 -3.16 -36.12 -10.08
CA CYS A 596 -1.98 -36.59 -9.33
C CYS A 596 -1.04 -37.46 -10.16
N CYS A 597 0.15 -37.69 -9.62
CA CYS A 597 1.12 -38.67 -10.12
C CYS A 597 0.53 -40.06 -10.43
N HIS A 598 -0.46 -40.54 -9.67
CA HIS A 598 -1.14 -41.82 -9.94
C HIS A 598 -2.01 -41.76 -11.21
N MET A 599 -2.71 -40.65 -11.43
CA MET A 599 -3.52 -40.46 -12.64
C MET A 599 -2.63 -40.27 -13.87
N PHE A 600 -1.52 -39.52 -13.73
CA PHE A 600 -0.50 -39.42 -14.77
C PHE A 600 0.22 -40.75 -15.05
N TYR A 601 0.31 -41.65 -14.06
CA TYR A 601 0.79 -43.02 -14.30
C TYR A 601 -0.17 -43.79 -15.23
N VAL A 602 -1.48 -43.78 -14.93
CA VAL A 602 -2.47 -44.47 -15.79
C VAL A 602 -2.55 -43.83 -17.18
N MET A 603 -2.51 -42.50 -17.30
CA MET A 603 -2.42 -41.82 -18.60
C MET A 603 -1.21 -42.29 -19.43
N LYS A 604 -0.08 -42.53 -18.78
CA LYS A 604 1.16 -43.04 -19.42
C LYS A 604 1.05 -44.51 -19.83
N VAL A 605 0.29 -45.34 -19.11
CA VAL A 605 0.02 -46.74 -19.48
C VAL A 605 -0.98 -46.82 -20.65
N GLU A 606 -2.10 -46.09 -20.57
CA GLU A 606 -3.14 -46.05 -21.60
C GLU A 606 -2.80 -45.14 -22.80
N ASN A 607 -1.56 -44.65 -22.88
CA ASN A 607 -1.06 -43.77 -23.95
C ASN A 607 -1.94 -42.50 -24.19
N ILE A 608 -2.55 -41.98 -23.13
CA ILE A 608 -3.35 -40.76 -23.13
C ILE A 608 -2.41 -39.56 -23.31
N THR A 609 -2.47 -38.92 -24.49
CA THR A 609 -1.55 -37.86 -24.90
C THR A 609 -1.99 -36.44 -24.51
N LYS A 610 -3.23 -36.28 -24.06
CA LYS A 610 -3.83 -35.04 -23.54
C LYS A 610 -4.45 -35.29 -22.17
N ILE A 611 -4.35 -34.34 -21.26
CA ILE A 611 -5.15 -34.36 -20.03
C ILE A 611 -6.63 -34.25 -20.45
N PRO A 612 -7.52 -35.20 -20.06
CA PRO A 612 -8.96 -35.11 -20.33
C PRO A 612 -9.60 -33.88 -19.69
N GLU A 613 -10.56 -33.25 -20.37
CA GLU A 613 -11.25 -32.03 -19.95
C GLU A 613 -12.00 -32.21 -18.63
N SER A 614 -12.55 -33.39 -18.38
CA SER A 614 -13.15 -33.82 -17.11
C SER A 614 -12.19 -33.78 -15.90
N LEU A 615 -10.88 -33.57 -16.11
CA LEU A 615 -9.88 -33.39 -15.06
C LEU A 615 -9.30 -31.96 -14.98
N ILE A 616 -9.81 -31.01 -15.78
CA ILE A 616 -9.27 -29.65 -15.93
C ILE A 616 -10.20 -28.64 -15.25
N PHE A 617 -9.83 -28.23 -14.02
CA PHE A 617 -10.58 -27.23 -13.28
C PHE A 617 -10.37 -25.84 -13.89
N LYS A 618 -11.44 -25.23 -14.43
CA LYS A 618 -11.41 -23.92 -15.13
C LYS A 618 -10.70 -22.83 -14.31
N ARG A 619 -10.87 -22.81 -12.98
CA ARG A 619 -10.20 -21.87 -12.05
C ARG A 619 -8.66 -21.88 -12.05
N TRP A 620 -8.01 -22.80 -12.77
CA TRP A 620 -6.55 -22.87 -12.90
C TRP A 620 -6.02 -22.58 -14.30
N THR A 621 -6.90 -22.41 -15.30
CA THR A 621 -6.50 -22.15 -16.68
C THR A 621 -6.04 -20.70 -16.88
N LYS A 622 -5.47 -20.41 -18.04
CA LYS A 622 -5.23 -19.02 -18.48
C LYS A 622 -6.55 -18.28 -18.73
N SER A 623 -7.60 -19.00 -19.14
CA SER A 623 -8.96 -18.53 -19.40
C SER A 623 -9.87 -18.45 -18.16
N ALA A 624 -9.32 -18.62 -16.95
CA ALA A 624 -10.08 -18.69 -15.70
C ALA A 624 -10.90 -17.44 -15.35
N ALA A 625 -10.69 -16.33 -16.06
CA ALA A 625 -11.34 -15.04 -15.82
C ALA A 625 -12.16 -14.53 -17.03
N ASP A 626 -12.21 -15.25 -18.14
CA ASP A 626 -12.69 -14.71 -19.42
C ASP A 626 -14.20 -14.39 -19.37
N ASP A 627 -15.01 -15.27 -18.78
CA ASP A 627 -16.45 -15.06 -18.56
C ASP A 627 -16.72 -13.78 -17.74
N VAL A 628 -15.88 -13.51 -16.74
CA VAL A 628 -16.05 -12.39 -15.80
C VAL A 628 -15.59 -11.07 -16.42
N ARG A 629 -14.58 -11.11 -17.30
CA ARG A 629 -14.06 -9.96 -18.05
C ARG A 629 -15.09 -9.33 -18.98
N ILE A 630 -16.05 -10.10 -19.50
CA ILE A 630 -17.13 -9.62 -20.36
C ILE A 630 -18.10 -8.69 -19.60
N HIS A 631 -18.22 -8.86 -18.28
CA HIS A 631 -19.21 -8.17 -17.45
C HIS A 631 -18.65 -7.06 -16.54
N LEU A 632 -17.34 -6.81 -16.59
CA LEU A 632 -16.65 -5.81 -15.78
C LEU A 632 -15.58 -5.08 -16.62
N GLN A 633 -16.02 -4.18 -17.50
CA GLN A 633 -15.11 -3.20 -18.10
C GLN A 633 -14.63 -2.20 -17.03
N PRO A 634 -13.38 -1.69 -17.11
CA PRO A 634 -12.94 -0.61 -16.23
C PRO A 634 -13.61 0.71 -16.63
N ASP A 635 -14.32 1.34 -15.71
CA ASP A 635 -14.75 2.74 -15.88
C ASP A 635 -13.52 3.67 -15.78
N ASP A 636 -13.10 4.24 -16.91
CA ASP A 636 -11.91 5.08 -17.03
C ASP A 636 -12.20 6.55 -16.67
N ASP A 637 -12.87 6.79 -15.54
CA ASP A 637 -13.14 8.14 -15.03
C ASP A 637 -13.05 8.24 -13.50
N CYS A 638 -12.07 9.01 -13.03
CA CYS A 638 -11.90 9.36 -11.62
C CYS A 638 -11.62 10.86 -11.49
N SER A 639 -12.68 11.67 -11.57
CA SER A 639 -12.65 13.14 -11.60
C SER A 639 -12.03 13.86 -10.38
N LYS A 640 -11.58 13.14 -9.35
CA LYS A 640 -10.74 13.66 -8.24
C LYS A 640 -9.28 13.19 -8.25
N SER A 641 -8.90 12.29 -9.15
CA SER A 641 -7.50 11.88 -9.36
C SER A 641 -6.70 12.86 -10.21
N VAL A 642 -7.39 13.67 -11.02
CA VAL A 642 -6.80 14.36 -12.19
C VAL A 642 -5.61 15.23 -11.84
N ASP A 643 -5.66 16.01 -10.75
CA ASP A 643 -4.54 16.88 -10.37
C ASP A 643 -3.35 16.12 -9.77
N ILE A 644 -3.60 14.95 -9.16
CA ILE A 644 -2.54 14.05 -8.70
C ILE A 644 -1.90 13.34 -9.89
N ALA A 645 -2.69 12.93 -10.88
CA ALA A 645 -2.20 12.34 -12.13
C ALA A 645 -1.40 13.36 -12.96
N ARG A 646 -1.91 14.60 -13.13
CA ARG A 646 -1.19 15.74 -13.72
C ARG A 646 0.12 16.00 -13.01
N PHE A 647 0.12 16.11 -11.66
CA PHE A 647 1.33 16.33 -10.88
C PHE A 647 2.34 15.19 -11.04
N ALA A 648 1.91 13.93 -11.03
CA ALA A 648 2.77 12.77 -11.22
C ALA A 648 3.39 12.71 -12.63
N SER A 649 2.58 12.95 -13.67
CA SER A 649 3.02 13.02 -15.07
C SER A 649 4.02 14.16 -15.28
N LEU A 650 3.69 15.38 -14.86
CA LEU A 650 4.60 16.54 -14.94
C LEU A 650 5.89 16.33 -14.14
N SER A 651 5.83 15.64 -13.00
CA SER A 651 7.02 15.28 -12.21
C SER A 651 7.92 14.29 -12.94
N ALA A 652 7.36 13.31 -13.66
CA ALA A 652 8.13 12.35 -14.44
C ALA A 652 8.89 13.05 -15.60
N GLU A 653 8.20 13.88 -16.38
CA GLU A 653 8.81 14.68 -17.46
C GLU A 653 9.86 15.65 -16.91
N CYS A 654 9.55 16.36 -15.81
CA CYS A 654 10.50 17.24 -15.15
C CYS A 654 11.77 16.51 -14.69
N ASN A 655 11.67 15.28 -14.18
CA ASN A 655 12.87 14.51 -13.80
C ASN A 655 13.78 14.20 -14.99
N TYR A 656 13.22 13.86 -16.16
CA TYR A 656 14.01 13.68 -17.39
C TYR A 656 14.69 14.99 -17.83
N ILE A 657 13.93 16.08 -17.85
CA ILE A 657 14.38 17.43 -18.20
C ILE A 657 15.51 17.90 -17.26
N TYR A 658 15.35 17.72 -15.94
CA TYR A 658 16.36 18.09 -14.93
C TYR A 658 17.64 17.27 -15.09
N HIS A 659 17.52 15.95 -15.28
CA HIS A 659 18.69 15.09 -15.51
C HIS A 659 19.47 15.53 -16.76
N ARG A 660 18.80 15.76 -17.89
CA ARG A 660 19.44 16.23 -19.13
C ARG A 660 20.06 17.62 -18.98
N GLY A 661 19.41 18.54 -18.28
CA GLY A 661 19.96 19.88 -18.01
C GLY A 661 21.17 19.89 -17.09
N SER A 662 21.21 19.02 -16.08
CA SER A 662 22.30 18.93 -15.11
C SER A 662 23.65 18.49 -15.73
N GLN A 663 23.63 17.94 -16.95
CA GLN A 663 24.81 17.45 -17.66
C GLN A 663 25.72 18.56 -18.22
N THR A 664 25.22 19.79 -18.41
CA THR A 664 26.03 20.93 -18.91
C THR A 664 25.67 22.25 -18.20
N LYS A 665 26.60 23.20 -18.16
CA LYS A 665 26.38 24.53 -17.57
C LYS A 665 25.35 25.32 -18.39
N GLU A 666 25.35 25.10 -19.69
CA GLU A 666 24.48 25.73 -20.69
C GLU A 666 23.05 25.20 -20.54
N GLY A 667 22.89 23.88 -20.40
CA GLY A 667 21.61 23.23 -20.13
C GLY A 667 21.02 23.63 -18.77
N PHE A 668 21.84 23.66 -17.72
CA PHE A 668 21.44 24.15 -16.40
C PHE A 668 20.96 25.60 -16.45
N ASN A 669 21.70 26.50 -17.12
CA ASN A 669 21.33 27.91 -17.21
C ASN A 669 20.08 28.14 -18.08
N LEU A 670 19.91 27.38 -19.16
CA LEU A 670 18.69 27.40 -19.98
C LEU A 670 17.48 26.99 -19.15
N ILE A 671 17.51 25.82 -18.51
CA ILE A 671 16.38 25.33 -17.72
C ILE A 671 16.11 26.21 -16.50
N LYS A 672 17.15 26.74 -15.83
CA LYS A 672 17.00 27.72 -14.72
C LYS A 672 16.36 29.03 -15.21
N ARG A 673 16.48 29.41 -16.49
CA ARG A 673 15.73 30.54 -17.08
C ARG A 673 14.28 30.15 -17.35
N GLU A 674 14.04 29.10 -18.13
CA GLU A 674 12.69 28.73 -18.58
C GLU A 674 11.77 28.35 -17.41
N LEU A 675 12.28 27.67 -16.38
CA LEU A 675 11.52 27.36 -15.15
C LEU A 675 11.13 28.62 -14.36
N ASN A 676 11.91 29.71 -14.42
CA ASN A 676 11.53 30.97 -13.79
C ASN A 676 10.47 31.71 -14.61
N ILE A 677 10.53 31.66 -15.94
CA ILE A 677 9.48 32.20 -16.83
C ILE A 677 8.17 31.45 -16.57
N LEU A 678 8.20 30.11 -16.63
CA LEU A 678 7.03 29.26 -16.38
C LEU A 678 6.44 29.46 -14.98
N ARG A 679 7.27 29.59 -13.93
CA ARG A 679 6.80 29.91 -12.57
C ARG A 679 6.02 31.22 -12.54
N ASN A 680 6.55 32.28 -13.14
CA ASN A 680 5.92 33.59 -13.12
C ASN A 680 4.58 33.58 -13.88
N THR A 681 4.52 32.89 -15.03
CA THR A 681 3.27 32.71 -15.80
C THR A 681 2.22 31.93 -15.00
N LEU A 682 2.61 30.83 -14.35
CA LEU A 682 1.69 30.03 -13.51
C LEU A 682 1.16 30.81 -12.31
N GLN A 683 1.99 31.65 -11.68
CA GLN A 683 1.56 32.52 -10.58
C GLN A 683 0.51 33.55 -11.02
N GLY A 684 0.66 34.14 -12.22
CA GLY A 684 -0.35 35.03 -12.79
C GLY A 684 -1.70 34.33 -13.03
N LEU A 685 -1.67 33.10 -13.56
CA LEU A 685 -2.88 32.30 -13.79
C LEU A 685 -3.57 31.88 -12.48
N ASP A 686 -2.81 31.51 -11.44
CA ASP A 686 -3.34 31.22 -10.10
C ASP A 686 -4.05 32.43 -9.47
N ASP A 687 -3.50 33.63 -9.63
CA ASP A 687 -4.10 34.86 -9.11
C ASP A 687 -5.35 35.28 -9.91
N GLU A 688 -5.38 35.12 -11.24
CA GLU A 688 -6.59 35.30 -12.04
C GLU A 688 -7.70 34.30 -11.65
N PHE A 689 -7.35 33.04 -11.40
CA PHE A 689 -8.29 32.01 -10.98
C PHE A 689 -8.86 32.30 -9.58
N ARG A 690 -8.00 32.59 -8.60
CA ARG A 690 -8.41 32.95 -7.22
C ARG A 690 -9.32 34.18 -7.18
N ASN A 691 -9.10 35.18 -8.04
CA ASN A 691 -9.96 36.36 -8.13
C ASN A 691 -11.35 36.09 -8.74
N ASN A 692 -11.52 35.01 -9.51
CA ASN A 692 -12.84 34.61 -10.02
C ASN A 692 -13.62 33.74 -9.04
N CYS A 693 -12.98 32.83 -8.31
CA CYS A 693 -13.67 31.96 -7.35
C CYS A 693 -14.29 32.71 -6.16
N ASN A 694 -13.72 33.84 -5.73
CA ASN A 694 -14.19 34.64 -4.58
C ASN A 694 -15.57 35.33 -4.77
N LYS A 695 -16.30 35.07 -5.85
CA LYS A 695 -17.61 35.70 -6.13
C LYS A 695 -18.83 34.86 -5.73
N ASN A 696 -18.68 33.54 -5.61
CA ASN A 696 -19.77 32.62 -5.26
C ASN A 696 -19.40 31.84 -3.99
N GLY A 697 -20.05 32.18 -2.87
CA GLY A 697 -19.90 31.46 -1.60
C GLY A 697 -21.22 31.47 -0.84
N ASP A 698 -21.97 30.38 -0.96
CA ASP A 698 -23.17 30.08 -0.18
C ASP A 698 -22.97 28.71 0.46
N ASP A 699 -23.17 28.60 1.78
CA ASP A 699 -22.57 27.55 2.61
C ASP A 699 -23.62 26.83 3.49
N SER A 700 -24.48 26.05 2.82
CA SER A 700 -25.59 25.31 3.46
C SER A 700 -25.10 24.01 4.13
N SER A 701 -24.44 24.14 5.27
CA SER A 701 -23.97 23.00 6.08
C SER A 701 -25.10 22.32 6.87
N THR A 702 -25.74 21.33 6.24
CA THR A 702 -26.71 20.45 6.91
C THR A 702 -25.97 19.56 7.92
N LYS A 703 -26.20 19.76 9.22
CA LYS A 703 -25.53 18.99 10.28
C LYS A 703 -25.99 17.54 10.31
N SER A 704 -25.12 16.63 9.89
CA SER A 704 -25.25 15.20 10.16
C SER A 704 -24.86 14.87 11.62
N GLN A 705 -25.26 13.69 12.08
CA GLN A 705 -24.84 13.14 13.38
C GLN A 705 -23.35 12.77 13.34
N ILE A 706 -22.58 13.24 14.32
CA ILE A 706 -21.12 13.19 14.30
C ILE A 706 -20.63 11.79 14.68
N LEU A 707 -20.10 11.04 13.71
CA LEU A 707 -19.44 9.75 13.94
C LEU A 707 -18.21 9.94 14.84
N LYS A 708 -18.17 9.24 15.98
CA LYS A 708 -17.12 9.42 17.01
C LYS A 708 -15.95 8.44 16.80
N ASP A 709 -14.76 8.82 17.28
CA ASP A 709 -13.57 7.97 17.19
C ASP A 709 -13.68 6.74 18.13
N PRO A 710 -13.21 5.54 17.72
CA PRO A 710 -13.24 4.34 18.56
C PRO A 710 -12.46 4.48 19.88
N ASN A 711 -12.88 3.69 20.87
CA ASN A 711 -12.03 3.39 22.03
C ASN A 711 -10.85 2.50 21.64
N VAL A 712 -9.75 2.56 22.42
CA VAL A 712 -8.58 1.69 22.20
C VAL A 712 -8.87 0.28 22.74
N VAL A 713 -8.94 -0.69 21.83
CA VAL A 713 -9.33 -2.08 22.11
C VAL A 713 -8.21 -2.85 22.82
N LYS A 714 -8.59 -3.77 23.73
CA LYS A 714 -7.69 -4.78 24.33
C LYS A 714 -8.00 -6.14 23.69
N THR A 715 -7.15 -6.61 22.79
CA THR A 715 -7.35 -7.87 22.05
C THR A 715 -6.75 -9.09 22.76
N LYS A 716 -7.16 -10.31 22.35
CA LYS A 716 -6.75 -11.60 22.94
C LYS A 716 -5.22 -11.79 22.97
N GLY A 717 -4.52 -11.33 21.93
CA GLY A 717 -3.08 -11.52 21.72
C GLY A 717 -2.11 -10.72 22.62
N ARG A 718 -2.43 -10.44 23.89
CA ARG A 718 -1.57 -9.66 24.81
C ARG A 718 -1.21 -10.41 26.11
N PRO A 719 -0.09 -11.17 26.13
CA PRO A 719 0.57 -11.55 27.37
C PRO A 719 1.11 -10.30 28.07
N THR A 720 0.80 -10.11 29.35
CA THR A 720 1.45 -9.10 30.20
C THR A 720 2.78 -9.66 30.73
N GLY A 721 3.83 -9.59 29.89
CA GLY A 721 5.19 -9.80 30.37
C GLY A 721 5.54 -8.80 31.48
N PRO A 722 6.28 -9.21 32.53
CA PRO A 722 6.59 -8.35 33.67
C PRO A 722 7.39 -7.12 33.22
N THR A 723 7.06 -5.96 33.78
CA THR A 723 7.80 -4.71 33.53
C THR A 723 9.20 -4.81 34.11
N ALA A 724 10.22 -4.89 33.25
CA ALA A 724 11.61 -4.86 33.66
C ALA A 724 11.91 -3.56 34.46
N PRO A 725 12.60 -3.62 35.61
CA PRO A 725 12.97 -2.44 36.37
C PRO A 725 13.87 -1.50 35.55
N THR A 726 13.58 -0.20 35.59
CA THR A 726 14.39 0.82 34.91
C THR A 726 15.69 1.09 35.68
N THR A 727 16.79 0.46 35.27
CA THR A 727 18.13 0.78 35.79
C THR A 727 18.52 2.21 35.41
N PRO A 728 18.99 3.07 36.34
CA PRO A 728 19.43 4.42 36.00
C PRO A 728 20.69 4.41 35.14
N ALA A 729 20.72 5.21 34.07
CA ALA A 729 21.92 5.38 33.26
C ALA A 729 22.97 6.22 34.01
N GLY A 730 24.08 5.59 34.40
CA GLY A 730 25.23 6.28 34.98
C GLY A 730 25.98 7.15 33.96
N LYS A 731 26.37 8.34 34.41
CA LYS A 731 27.42 9.19 33.82
C LYS A 731 28.74 8.95 34.59
N PRO A 732 29.94 9.29 34.07
CA PRO A 732 30.28 10.49 33.26
C PRO A 732 29.62 10.65 31.89
#